data_AF-A0A4Y6V8T6-F1
#
_entry.id   AF-A0A4Y6V8T6-F1
#
_cell.length_a   1.000
_cell.length_b   1.000
_cell.length_c   1.000
_cell.angle_alpha   90.00
_cell.angle_beta   90.00
_cell.angle_gamma   90.00
#
_symmetry.space_group_name_H-M   'P 1'
#
loop_
_entity.id
_entity.type
_entity.pdbx_description
1 polymer ?
#
loop_
_entity_poly.entity_id
_entity_poly.type
_entity_poly.pdbx_seq_one_letter_code
_entity_poly.pdbx_strand_id
1 'polypeptide(L)'
;MLGKLSLSAIPYDVPILVGTFAGVAIIGLVVLAAVTYFGKWGYLWREWLTTVDHKRLAVMYIILAIVMLFRGFADAIMMRSQLALAYNGNPGYLPPHHYDQIFTAHGTIMIFFMAMAFMTGLLNLVVPLQIGARDVAFPFLNSFSFYMTLIGALLINISLFIGEFAQTGWLVYPPLSEMQFSPGVGVDYYIWAVQIAGVGTLLTGVNFFTTIVKMRAPGMTWMKLPVFTWTALCTTVLILMSFPILTVTLGMLSLDRYLGMHFFTNDAGGNVMLYVNLIWAWGHPEVYILIIPAFGVFSEVTATFSRKPLFGYSTMVYATCSIMVLAMVVWVHHFFTMGSGADVNTFFSIATMVIAVPTGVKIFNWLFTMYKGRIDFTSPMYWTVGFMVTFSIGGMTGVMMAMPAADWIVHNSLFLIAHFHNVIIGGVYFGYIAGMNYWFPKAFGFKLNETWGKRSFWCWFVGFYVAFVPLYILGLQGMTRRMNHYDNPEWYPWELVAAGGAAIIALGVACQLVQIYVSIRDRNLPENRDLTGDPWGGRTLEWAISSPPPAYNFAVIPKIYGLDTFHMEKERGRDTAHGQTLAPIHMPKNTAAGVFIGAFTFIFGFAAVWYIWWLAGLGLLGILVTWILRSANQDIDYYVPVSEVEHDEEVYSRHLAAAQAAE
;
A
#
# COMPACT_ATOMS: atom_id res chain seq x y z
N MET A 1 -21.21 -5.59 -27.31
CA MET A 1 -21.58 -5.95 -28.69
C MET A 1 -20.42 -6.73 -29.33
N LEU A 2 -20.11 -7.98 -29.00
CA LEU A 2 -20.81 -9.06 -28.27
C LEU A 2 -19.88 -9.76 -27.26
N GLY A 3 -20.47 -10.52 -26.34
CA GLY A 3 -19.89 -11.20 -25.18
C GLY A 3 -21.04 -11.52 -24.22
N LYS A 4 -20.77 -11.73 -22.92
CA LYS A 4 -21.81 -11.91 -21.88
C LYS A 4 -22.52 -10.60 -21.50
N LEU A 5 -22.04 -9.45 -21.95
CA LEU A 5 -22.51 -8.13 -21.53
C LEU A 5 -23.88 -7.79 -22.12
N SER A 6 -24.85 -7.50 -21.25
CA SER A 6 -26.22 -7.08 -21.56
C SER A 6 -26.62 -5.88 -20.69
N LEU A 7 -27.76 -5.24 -21.01
CA LEU A 7 -28.31 -4.17 -20.16
C LEU A 7 -28.71 -4.66 -18.76
N SER A 8 -28.99 -5.95 -18.59
CA SER A 8 -29.27 -6.55 -17.28
C SER A 8 -28.03 -6.69 -16.39
N ALA A 9 -26.83 -6.43 -16.92
CA ALA A 9 -25.62 -6.37 -16.11
C ALA A 9 -25.55 -5.11 -15.23
N ILE A 10 -26.39 -4.10 -15.49
CA ILE A 10 -26.41 -2.87 -14.69
C ILE A 10 -27.46 -3.06 -13.58
N PRO A 11 -27.10 -2.92 -12.29
CA PRO A 11 -28.00 -3.20 -11.17
C PRO A 11 -28.97 -2.03 -10.91
N TYR A 12 -29.88 -1.77 -11.86
CA TYR A 12 -30.88 -0.69 -11.77
C TYR A 12 -31.88 -0.86 -10.63
N ASP A 13 -32.07 -2.10 -10.18
CA ASP A 13 -32.99 -2.53 -9.15
C ASP A 13 -32.43 -2.41 -7.72
N VAL A 14 -31.13 -2.10 -7.57
CA VAL A 14 -30.46 -1.98 -6.28
C VAL A 14 -30.29 -0.50 -5.90
N PRO A 15 -31.13 0.07 -5.01
CA PRO A 15 -31.15 1.51 -4.76
C PRO A 15 -29.83 2.08 -4.23
N ILE A 16 -29.10 1.29 -3.43
CA ILE A 16 -27.80 1.67 -2.88
C ILE A 16 -26.80 1.90 -4.02
N LEU A 17 -26.72 0.97 -4.98
CA LEU A 17 -25.78 1.07 -6.10
C LEU A 17 -26.16 2.19 -7.06
N VAL A 18 -27.46 2.39 -7.32
CA VAL A 18 -27.95 3.52 -8.13
C VAL A 18 -27.58 4.86 -7.48
N GLY A 19 -27.78 4.99 -6.17
CA GLY A 19 -27.37 6.17 -5.40
C GLY A 19 -25.85 6.40 -5.45
N THR A 20 -25.06 5.34 -5.27
CA THR A 20 -23.60 5.40 -5.41
C THR A 20 -23.17 5.82 -6.81
N PHE A 21 -23.79 5.26 -7.85
CA PHE A 21 -23.50 5.62 -9.24
C PHE A 21 -23.78 7.10 -9.50
N ALA A 22 -24.95 7.60 -9.08
CA ALA A 22 -25.29 9.01 -9.22
C ALA A 22 -24.27 9.91 -8.49
N GLY A 23 -23.90 9.57 -7.25
CA GLY A 23 -22.90 10.31 -6.48
C GLY A 23 -21.54 10.34 -7.15
N VAL A 24 -21.04 9.19 -7.60
CA VAL A 24 -19.74 9.07 -8.30
C VAL A 24 -19.78 9.81 -9.64
N ALA A 25 -20.86 9.71 -10.40
CA ALA A 25 -21.02 10.44 -11.66
C ALA A 25 -21.02 11.95 -11.44
N ILE A 26 -21.73 12.45 -10.41
CA ILE A 26 -21.74 13.88 -10.05
C ILE A 26 -20.34 14.34 -9.66
N ILE A 27 -19.65 13.62 -8.78
CA ILE A 27 -18.28 13.96 -8.37
C ILE A 27 -17.34 13.96 -9.58
N GLY A 28 -17.44 12.94 -10.44
CA GLY A 28 -16.65 12.85 -11.67
C GLY A 28 -16.90 14.04 -12.61
N LEU A 29 -18.16 14.43 -12.80
CA LEU A 29 -18.54 15.60 -13.60
C LEU A 29 -18.04 16.91 -12.97
N VAL A 30 -18.11 17.06 -11.65
CA VAL A 30 -17.58 18.23 -10.93
C VAL A 30 -16.07 18.34 -11.10
N VAL A 31 -15.34 17.24 -10.96
CA VAL A 31 -13.88 17.21 -11.18
C VAL A 31 -13.55 17.53 -12.64
N LEU A 32 -14.25 16.92 -13.59
CA LEU A 32 -14.07 17.18 -15.02
C LEU A 32 -14.34 18.64 -15.39
N ALA A 33 -15.44 19.20 -14.86
CA ALA A 33 -15.80 20.60 -15.04
C ALA A 33 -14.76 21.53 -14.39
N ALA A 34 -14.27 21.24 -13.20
CA ALA A 34 -13.23 22.02 -12.53
C ALA A 34 -11.91 22.01 -13.32
N VAL A 35 -11.45 20.84 -13.77
CA VAL A 35 -10.23 20.73 -14.61
C VAL A 35 -10.37 21.53 -15.90
N THR A 36 -11.54 21.47 -16.54
CA THR A 36 -11.84 22.19 -17.78
C THR A 36 -11.93 23.70 -17.53
N TYR A 37 -12.67 24.13 -16.50
CA TYR A 37 -12.85 25.52 -16.12
C TYR A 37 -11.52 26.21 -15.77
N PHE A 38 -10.64 25.54 -15.01
CA PHE A 38 -9.31 26.06 -14.67
C PHE A 38 -8.26 25.84 -15.77
N GLY A 39 -8.62 25.26 -16.92
CA GLY A 39 -7.72 25.04 -18.05
C GLY A 39 -6.53 24.12 -17.73
N LYS A 40 -6.69 23.14 -16.82
CA LYS A 40 -5.58 22.33 -16.29
C LYS A 40 -5.25 21.08 -17.09
N TRP A 41 -5.93 20.81 -18.20
CA TRP A 41 -5.67 19.65 -19.07
C TRP A 41 -4.22 19.57 -19.56
N GLY A 42 -3.69 20.68 -20.09
CA GLY A 42 -2.31 20.73 -20.60
C GLY A 42 -1.26 20.52 -19.51
N TYR A 43 -1.53 21.01 -18.30
CA TYR A 43 -0.70 20.79 -17.12
C TYR A 43 -0.75 19.32 -16.71
N LEU A 44 -1.94 18.76 -16.44
CA LEU A 44 -2.09 17.36 -16.04
C LEU A 44 -1.43 16.39 -17.02
N TRP A 45 -1.59 16.62 -18.32
CA TRP A 45 -0.95 15.79 -19.33
C TRP A 45 0.57 15.82 -19.24
N ARG A 46 1.18 17.01 -19.34
CA ARG A 46 2.64 17.17 -19.43
C ARG A 46 3.36 16.87 -18.12
N GLU A 47 2.70 17.12 -17.00
CA GLU A 47 3.33 17.20 -15.68
C GLU A 47 3.04 15.98 -14.80
N TRP A 48 1.92 15.28 -15.01
CA TRP A 48 1.49 14.19 -14.12
C TRP A 48 1.23 12.90 -14.87
N LEU A 49 0.37 12.91 -15.90
CA LEU A 49 -0.01 11.68 -16.60
C LEU A 49 1.15 11.06 -17.39
N THR A 50 1.97 11.88 -18.04
CA THR A 50 3.13 11.38 -18.79
C THR A 50 4.42 11.32 -17.96
N THR A 51 4.35 11.55 -16.65
CA THR A 51 5.55 11.69 -15.81
C THR A 51 6.29 10.36 -15.66
N VAL A 52 7.62 10.45 -15.63
CA VAL A 52 8.52 9.35 -15.22
C VAL A 52 9.21 9.63 -13.88
N ASP A 53 9.08 10.85 -13.35
CA ASP A 53 9.63 11.25 -12.06
C ASP A 53 9.01 10.45 -10.91
N HIS A 54 9.87 9.72 -10.19
CA HIS A 54 9.51 8.92 -9.01
C HIS A 54 8.73 9.71 -7.95
N LYS A 55 8.99 11.02 -7.78
CA LYS A 55 8.30 11.87 -6.80
C LYS A 55 6.83 12.08 -7.16
N ARG A 56 6.53 12.28 -8.44
CA ARG A 56 5.15 12.52 -8.91
C ARG A 56 4.36 11.22 -8.96
N LEU A 57 4.99 10.14 -9.41
CA LEU A 57 4.40 8.80 -9.35
C LEU A 57 4.10 8.39 -7.91
N ALA A 58 4.98 8.72 -6.96
CA ALA A 58 4.72 8.50 -5.53
C ALA A 58 3.42 9.17 -5.06
N VAL A 59 3.25 10.46 -5.39
CA VAL A 59 2.04 11.21 -5.03
C VAL A 59 0.81 10.59 -5.67
N MET A 60 0.88 10.16 -6.94
CA MET A 60 -0.22 9.50 -7.62
C MET A 60 -0.60 8.15 -6.98
N TYR A 61 0.40 7.36 -6.56
CA TYR A 61 0.20 6.12 -5.79
C TYR A 61 -0.48 6.37 -4.44
N ILE A 62 -0.05 7.39 -3.69
CA ILE A 62 -0.63 7.73 -2.39
C ILE A 62 -2.07 8.27 -2.56
N ILE A 63 -2.32 9.08 -3.60
CA ILE A 63 -3.68 9.54 -3.93
C ILE A 63 -4.58 8.33 -4.24
N LEU A 64 -4.10 7.39 -5.06
CA LEU A 64 -4.84 6.16 -5.35
C LEU A 64 -5.16 5.40 -4.04
N ALA A 65 -4.17 5.20 -3.18
CA ALA A 65 -4.35 4.52 -1.90
C ALA A 65 -5.39 5.22 -1.00
N ILE A 66 -5.37 6.56 -0.93
CA ILE A 66 -6.34 7.35 -0.15
C ILE A 66 -7.75 7.22 -0.74
N VAL A 67 -7.91 7.28 -2.07
CA VAL A 67 -9.21 7.08 -2.73
C VAL A 67 -9.74 5.67 -2.46
N MET A 68 -8.88 4.66 -2.56
CA MET A 68 -9.26 3.27 -2.31
C MET A 68 -9.53 2.99 -0.83
N LEU A 69 -8.89 3.72 0.09
CA LEU A 69 -9.23 3.70 1.51
C LEU A 69 -10.68 4.13 1.75
N PHE A 70 -11.19 5.16 1.06
CA PHE A 70 -12.59 5.56 1.20
C PHE A 70 -13.55 4.46 0.76
N ARG A 71 -13.29 3.87 -0.39
CA ARG A 71 -14.14 2.79 -0.92
C ARG A 71 -14.07 1.57 0.00
N GLY A 72 -12.89 1.14 0.42
CA GLY A 72 -12.73 0.02 1.36
C GLY A 72 -13.34 0.30 2.74
N PHE A 73 -13.25 1.52 3.24
CA PHE A 73 -13.83 1.88 4.53
C PHE A 73 -15.36 2.01 4.48
N ALA A 74 -15.93 2.49 3.37
CA ALA A 74 -17.37 2.46 3.14
C ALA A 74 -17.91 1.02 3.21
N ASP A 75 -17.23 0.07 2.58
CA ASP A 75 -17.56 -1.36 2.65
C ASP A 75 -17.50 -1.88 4.11
N ALA A 76 -16.51 -1.45 4.89
CA ALA A 76 -16.38 -1.82 6.30
C ALA A 76 -17.55 -1.31 7.16
N ILE A 77 -17.95 -0.04 6.98
CA ILE A 77 -19.11 0.53 7.67
C ILE A 77 -20.39 -0.20 7.28
N MET A 78 -20.56 -0.53 6.00
CA MET A 78 -21.72 -1.29 5.53
C MET A 78 -21.79 -2.68 6.17
N MET A 79 -20.67 -3.40 6.21
CA MET A 79 -20.62 -4.72 6.86
C MET A 79 -20.93 -4.64 8.37
N ARG A 80 -20.39 -3.64 9.06
CA ARG A 80 -20.60 -3.49 10.52
C ARG A 80 -22.02 -3.05 10.85
N SER A 81 -22.61 -2.15 10.07
CA SER A 81 -24.00 -1.75 10.27
C SER A 81 -24.97 -2.88 9.92
N GLN A 82 -24.67 -3.71 8.90
CA GLN A 82 -25.45 -4.92 8.65
C GLN A 82 -25.42 -5.86 9.86
N LEU A 83 -24.25 -6.17 10.41
CA LEU A 83 -24.15 -7.05 11.59
C LEU A 83 -24.85 -6.45 12.81
N ALA A 84 -24.77 -5.14 13.02
CA ALA A 84 -25.49 -4.49 14.11
C ALA A 84 -27.03 -4.53 13.96
N LEU A 85 -27.55 -4.63 12.73
CA LEU A 85 -29.00 -4.64 12.45
C LEU A 85 -29.58 -6.05 12.26
N ALA A 86 -28.80 -6.97 11.71
CA ALA A 86 -29.23 -8.29 11.27
C ALA A 86 -29.23 -9.32 12.41
N TYR A 87 -29.97 -9.00 13.47
CA TYR A 87 -30.08 -9.79 14.68
C TYR A 87 -31.53 -10.25 14.93
N ASN A 88 -31.69 -11.48 15.44
CA ASN A 88 -32.94 -12.04 15.95
C ASN A 88 -34.09 -11.99 14.91
N GLY A 89 -33.86 -12.63 13.76
CA GLY A 89 -34.81 -12.67 12.65
C GLY A 89 -34.95 -11.38 11.84
N ASN A 90 -34.25 -10.29 12.18
CA ASN A 90 -34.15 -9.12 11.30
C ASN A 90 -33.16 -9.42 10.16
N PRO A 91 -33.58 -9.36 8.88
CA PRO A 91 -32.69 -9.62 7.75
C PRO A 91 -31.62 -8.53 7.53
N GLY A 92 -31.75 -7.37 8.19
CA GLY A 92 -30.92 -6.20 7.90
C GLY A 92 -31.24 -5.61 6.53
N TYR A 93 -30.25 -5.02 5.88
CA TYR A 93 -30.41 -4.34 4.58
C TYR A 93 -29.46 -4.86 3.49
N LEU A 94 -28.49 -5.71 3.82
CA LEU A 94 -27.59 -6.38 2.86
C LEU A 94 -27.94 -7.87 2.74
N PRO A 95 -28.60 -8.29 1.65
CA PRO A 95 -28.76 -9.70 1.32
C PRO A 95 -27.40 -10.41 1.16
N PRO A 96 -27.34 -11.75 1.34
CA PRO A 96 -26.09 -12.51 1.22
C PRO A 96 -25.30 -12.22 -0.06
N HIS A 97 -26.00 -12.18 -1.21
CA HIS A 97 -25.41 -11.88 -2.52
C HIS A 97 -24.62 -10.56 -2.53
N HIS A 98 -25.09 -9.52 -1.85
CA HIS A 98 -24.37 -8.25 -1.76
C HIS A 98 -23.34 -8.24 -0.64
N TYR A 99 -23.67 -8.81 0.53
CA TYR A 99 -22.74 -8.89 1.65
C TYR A 99 -21.44 -9.61 1.26
N ASP A 100 -21.57 -10.70 0.49
CA ASP A 100 -20.44 -11.52 0.08
C ASP A 100 -19.53 -10.82 -0.93
N GLN A 101 -20.12 -10.01 -1.82
CA GLN A 101 -19.37 -9.14 -2.70
C GLN A 101 -18.63 -8.05 -1.93
N ILE A 102 -19.30 -7.42 -0.96
CA ILE A 102 -18.74 -6.30 -0.18
C ILE A 102 -17.53 -6.76 0.63
N PHE A 103 -17.61 -7.88 1.37
CA PHE A 103 -16.45 -8.33 2.14
C PHE A 103 -15.30 -8.80 1.23
N THR A 104 -15.63 -9.38 0.07
CA THR A 104 -14.63 -9.84 -0.90
C THR A 104 -13.91 -8.65 -1.53
N ALA A 105 -14.67 -7.63 -1.94
CA ALA A 105 -14.13 -6.37 -2.44
C ALA A 105 -13.29 -5.68 -1.36
N HIS A 106 -13.84 -5.45 -0.17
CA HIS A 106 -13.15 -4.82 0.97
C HIS A 106 -11.75 -5.39 1.19
N GLY A 107 -11.64 -6.72 1.36
CA GLY A 107 -10.36 -7.38 1.59
C GLY A 107 -9.39 -7.17 0.42
N THR A 108 -9.86 -7.32 -0.81
CA THR A 108 -9.06 -7.16 -2.03
C THR A 108 -8.54 -5.73 -2.16
N ILE A 109 -9.39 -4.72 -1.95
CA ILE A 109 -9.03 -3.30 -2.02
C ILE A 109 -7.97 -2.95 -0.99
N MET A 110 -8.23 -3.30 0.27
CA MET A 110 -7.41 -2.83 1.38
C MET A 110 -5.99 -3.38 1.30
N ILE A 111 -5.82 -4.61 0.82
CA ILE A 111 -4.50 -5.23 0.62
C ILE A 111 -3.83 -4.71 -0.67
N PHE A 112 -4.46 -4.90 -1.83
CA PHE A 112 -3.80 -4.68 -3.12
C PHE A 112 -3.77 -3.22 -3.60
N PHE A 113 -4.76 -2.41 -3.22
CA PHE A 113 -4.97 -1.09 -3.82
C PHE A 113 -4.93 0.06 -2.82
N MET A 114 -5.04 -0.23 -1.52
CA MET A 114 -4.73 0.71 -0.45
C MET A 114 -3.31 0.44 0.05
N ALA A 115 -3.05 -0.68 0.72
CA ALA A 115 -1.78 -0.91 1.41
C ALA A 115 -0.59 -0.98 0.43
N MET A 116 -0.68 -1.83 -0.61
CA MET A 116 0.38 -1.95 -1.62
C MET A 116 0.64 -0.67 -2.41
N ALA A 117 -0.42 0.07 -2.77
CA ALA A 117 -0.28 1.35 -3.46
C ALA A 117 0.40 2.40 -2.56
N PHE A 118 -0.01 2.49 -1.28
CA PHE A 118 0.59 3.42 -0.32
C PHE A 118 2.06 3.10 -0.09
N MET A 119 2.37 1.82 0.16
CA MET A 119 3.73 1.31 0.31
C MET A 119 4.61 1.70 -0.90
N THR A 120 4.13 1.39 -2.10
CA THR A 120 4.85 1.69 -3.36
C THR A 120 5.05 3.19 -3.53
N GLY A 121 4.08 4.00 -3.12
CA GLY A 121 4.20 5.45 -3.09
C GLY A 121 5.30 5.94 -2.16
N LEU A 122 5.39 5.42 -0.94
CA LEU A 122 6.46 5.78 0.00
C LEU A 122 7.84 5.34 -0.48
N LEU A 123 7.96 4.13 -1.03
CA LEU A 123 9.21 3.64 -1.64
C LEU A 123 9.66 4.58 -2.77
N ASN A 124 8.73 4.92 -3.66
CA ASN A 124 8.97 5.86 -4.76
C ASN A 124 9.42 7.24 -4.26
N LEU A 125 8.78 7.79 -3.25
CA LEU A 125 9.11 9.13 -2.78
C LEU A 125 10.52 9.17 -2.15
N VAL A 126 10.85 8.18 -1.32
CA VAL A 126 11.94 8.32 -0.34
C VAL A 126 13.19 7.56 -0.74
N VAL A 127 13.09 6.36 -1.35
CA VAL A 127 14.27 5.50 -1.58
C VAL A 127 15.33 6.18 -2.45
N PRO A 128 15.01 6.78 -3.63
CA PRO A 128 16.03 7.44 -4.44
C PRO A 128 16.71 8.61 -3.71
N LEU A 129 15.94 9.36 -2.91
CA LEU A 129 16.45 10.47 -2.11
C LEU A 129 17.40 9.98 -1.00
N GLN A 130 17.05 8.89 -0.32
CA GLN A 130 17.86 8.30 0.76
C GLN A 130 19.18 7.70 0.28
N ILE A 131 19.24 7.20 -0.96
CA ILE A 131 20.46 6.62 -1.52
C ILE A 131 21.31 7.65 -2.28
N GLY A 132 20.88 8.90 -2.37
CA GLY A 132 21.59 9.96 -3.10
C GLY A 132 21.53 9.81 -4.62
N ALA A 133 20.44 9.22 -5.15
CA ALA A 133 20.21 9.03 -6.58
C ALA A 133 19.32 10.14 -7.18
N ARG A 134 19.47 10.39 -8.49
CA ARG A 134 18.66 11.37 -9.23
C ARG A 134 17.29 10.87 -9.65
N ASP A 135 17.17 9.56 -9.87
CA ASP A 135 15.92 8.87 -10.20
C ASP A 135 16.06 7.36 -9.90
N VAL A 136 15.02 6.58 -10.19
CA VAL A 136 15.04 5.11 -10.17
C VAL A 136 15.75 4.52 -11.40
N ALA A 137 16.11 3.23 -11.33
CA ALA A 137 16.83 2.53 -12.40
C ALA A 137 16.05 2.48 -13.71
N PHE A 138 14.72 2.33 -13.64
CA PHE A 138 13.86 2.23 -14.81
C PHE A 138 12.66 3.20 -14.70
N PRO A 139 12.84 4.48 -15.06
CA PRO A 139 11.79 5.51 -14.92
C PRO A 139 10.52 5.19 -15.71
N PHE A 140 10.66 4.66 -16.93
CA PHE A 140 9.51 4.24 -17.73
C PHE A 140 8.77 3.04 -17.12
N LEU A 141 9.49 2.02 -16.64
CA LEU A 141 8.86 0.86 -15.98
C LEU A 141 8.10 1.31 -14.73
N ASN A 142 8.59 2.33 -14.03
CA ASN A 142 7.90 2.90 -12.88
C ASN A 142 6.54 3.50 -13.25
N SER A 143 6.48 4.27 -14.34
CA SER A 143 5.23 4.81 -14.89
C SER A 143 4.29 3.67 -15.35
N PHE A 144 4.82 2.67 -16.06
CA PHE A 144 4.07 1.48 -16.45
C PHE A 144 3.45 0.76 -15.25
N SER A 145 4.24 0.52 -14.20
CA SER A 145 3.80 -0.15 -12.97
C SER A 145 2.65 0.59 -12.30
N PHE A 146 2.71 1.93 -12.25
CA PHE A 146 1.60 2.74 -11.73
C PHE A 146 0.32 2.51 -12.52
N TYR A 147 0.40 2.56 -13.86
CA TYR A 147 -0.77 2.36 -14.70
C TYR A 147 -1.36 0.96 -14.56
N MET A 148 -0.54 -0.09 -14.40
CA MET A 148 -1.07 -1.44 -14.14
C MET A 148 -1.82 -1.52 -12.81
N THR A 149 -1.29 -0.92 -11.73
CA THR A 149 -2.02 -0.82 -10.45
C THR A 149 -3.32 -0.04 -10.60
N LEU A 150 -3.29 1.11 -11.30
CA LEU A 150 -4.46 1.93 -11.56
C LEU A 150 -5.52 1.16 -12.34
N ILE A 151 -5.15 0.42 -13.39
CA ILE A 151 -6.10 -0.36 -14.18
C ILE A 151 -6.72 -1.48 -13.35
N GLY A 152 -5.95 -2.19 -12.53
CA GLY A 152 -6.50 -3.17 -11.60
C GLY A 152 -7.54 -2.56 -10.65
N ALA A 153 -7.24 -1.37 -10.10
CA ALA A 153 -8.17 -0.64 -9.26
C ALA A 153 -9.43 -0.21 -10.02
N LEU A 154 -9.29 0.25 -11.27
CA LEU A 154 -10.43 0.65 -12.11
C LEU A 154 -11.34 -0.54 -12.44
N LEU A 155 -10.78 -1.71 -12.79
CA LEU A 155 -11.59 -2.91 -13.09
C LEU A 155 -12.45 -3.32 -11.89
N ILE A 156 -11.87 -3.30 -10.69
CA ILE A 156 -12.60 -3.59 -9.45
C ILE A 156 -13.68 -2.55 -9.12
N ASN A 157 -13.46 -1.27 -9.43
CA ASN A 157 -14.48 -0.24 -9.20
C ASN A 157 -15.59 -0.26 -10.25
N ILE A 158 -15.28 -0.68 -11.49
CA ILE A 158 -16.28 -0.83 -12.54
C ILE A 158 -17.20 -2.02 -12.28
N SER A 159 -16.71 -3.10 -11.65
CA SER A 159 -17.55 -4.24 -11.27
C SER A 159 -18.69 -3.85 -10.31
N LEU A 160 -18.62 -2.69 -9.66
CA LEU A 160 -19.71 -2.13 -8.84
C LEU A 160 -20.91 -1.69 -9.69
N PHE A 161 -20.67 -1.25 -10.92
CA PHE A 161 -21.68 -0.65 -11.80
C PHE A 161 -22.04 -1.52 -13.00
N ILE A 162 -21.15 -2.41 -13.41
CA ILE A 162 -21.33 -3.29 -14.57
C ILE A 162 -20.99 -4.72 -14.13
N GLY A 163 -22.03 -5.53 -13.95
CA GLY A 163 -21.95 -6.89 -13.43
C GLY A 163 -21.95 -6.91 -11.91
N GLU A 164 -21.08 -7.75 -11.35
CA GLU A 164 -20.92 -7.98 -9.92
C GLU A 164 -19.45 -8.28 -9.62
N PHE A 165 -19.04 -8.21 -8.35
CA PHE A 165 -17.72 -8.67 -7.93
C PHE A 165 -17.76 -10.11 -7.40
N ALA A 166 -16.59 -10.72 -7.16
CA ALA A 166 -16.51 -12.07 -6.63
C ALA A 166 -17.20 -12.19 -5.25
N GLN A 167 -17.90 -13.30 -5.02
CA GLN A 167 -18.59 -13.63 -3.76
C GLN A 167 -17.81 -14.67 -2.92
N THR A 168 -16.56 -14.93 -3.29
CA THR A 168 -15.80 -16.10 -2.82
C THR A 168 -14.73 -15.75 -1.77
N GLY A 169 -14.74 -14.52 -1.27
CA GLY A 169 -13.68 -13.96 -0.43
C GLY A 169 -12.45 -13.54 -1.21
N TRP A 170 -11.60 -12.74 -0.55
CA TRP A 170 -10.45 -12.05 -1.16
C TRP A 170 -9.34 -12.94 -1.73
N LEU A 171 -9.39 -14.26 -1.52
CA LEU A 171 -8.45 -15.23 -2.10
C LEU A 171 -9.11 -16.17 -3.11
N VAL A 172 -10.40 -16.01 -3.40
CA VAL A 172 -11.16 -16.74 -4.43
C VAL A 172 -10.93 -18.25 -4.46
N TYR A 173 -11.14 -18.92 -3.32
CA TYR A 173 -10.88 -20.36 -3.19
C TYR A 173 -11.75 -21.22 -4.11
N PRO A 174 -11.15 -22.17 -4.85
CA PRO A 174 -11.85 -23.35 -5.33
C PRO A 174 -12.37 -24.19 -4.15
N PRO A 175 -13.43 -25.00 -4.33
CA PRO A 175 -14.19 -25.13 -5.57
C PRO A 175 -15.16 -23.96 -5.78
N LEU A 176 -15.39 -23.09 -4.78
CA LEU A 176 -16.42 -22.05 -4.86
C LEU A 176 -16.19 -21.05 -6.01
N SER A 177 -14.94 -20.75 -6.36
CA SER A 177 -14.58 -19.89 -7.48
C SER A 177 -14.65 -20.56 -8.86
N GLU A 178 -14.91 -21.87 -8.94
CA GLU A 178 -15.06 -22.58 -10.20
C GLU A 178 -16.38 -22.24 -10.90
N MET A 179 -16.41 -22.40 -12.23
CA MET A 179 -17.59 -22.08 -13.06
C MET A 179 -18.85 -22.86 -12.64
N GLN A 180 -18.70 -24.05 -12.04
CA GLN A 180 -19.82 -24.85 -11.54
C GLN A 180 -20.57 -24.16 -10.39
N PHE A 181 -19.87 -23.44 -9.53
CA PHE A 181 -20.45 -22.81 -8.33
C PHE A 181 -20.62 -21.29 -8.50
N SER A 182 -19.70 -20.65 -9.23
CA SER A 182 -19.71 -19.21 -9.52
C SER A 182 -19.66 -18.95 -11.04
N PRO A 183 -20.79 -19.14 -11.76
CA PRO A 183 -20.85 -18.96 -13.22
C PRO A 183 -20.83 -17.49 -13.66
N GLY A 184 -21.05 -16.57 -12.72
CA GLY A 184 -21.02 -15.12 -12.94
C GLY A 184 -19.62 -14.58 -13.25
N VAL A 185 -19.57 -13.30 -13.63
CA VAL A 185 -18.33 -12.59 -14.03
C VAL A 185 -17.51 -12.10 -12.84
N GLY A 186 -18.02 -12.20 -11.60
CA GLY A 186 -17.37 -11.62 -10.43
C GLY A 186 -15.96 -12.16 -10.16
N VAL A 187 -15.77 -13.47 -10.29
CA VAL A 187 -14.43 -14.10 -10.16
C VAL A 187 -13.52 -13.66 -11.31
N ASP A 188 -14.05 -13.47 -12.52
CA ASP A 188 -13.28 -13.00 -13.67
C ASP A 188 -12.77 -11.57 -13.46
N TYR A 189 -13.58 -10.68 -12.87
CA TYR A 189 -13.13 -9.34 -12.45
C TYR A 189 -11.98 -9.41 -11.46
N TYR A 190 -12.08 -10.28 -10.44
CA TYR A 190 -10.99 -10.48 -9.47
C TYR A 190 -9.70 -10.95 -10.17
N ILE A 191 -9.79 -11.99 -11.01
CA ILE A 191 -8.64 -12.57 -11.71
C ILE A 191 -7.91 -11.49 -12.49
N TRP A 192 -8.59 -10.78 -13.40
CA TRP A 192 -7.92 -9.82 -14.27
C TRP A 192 -7.45 -8.58 -13.53
N ALA A 193 -8.19 -8.10 -12.53
CA ALA A 193 -7.76 -6.95 -11.74
C ALA A 193 -6.48 -7.22 -10.94
N VAL A 194 -6.41 -8.38 -10.27
CA VAL A 194 -5.24 -8.77 -9.48
C VAL A 194 -4.08 -9.18 -10.37
N GLN A 195 -4.33 -9.90 -11.47
CA GLN A 195 -3.28 -10.31 -12.41
C GLN A 195 -2.58 -9.09 -13.05
N ILE A 196 -3.37 -8.11 -13.53
CA ILE A 196 -2.83 -6.90 -14.13
C ILE A 196 -2.04 -6.09 -13.08
N ALA A 197 -2.61 -5.87 -11.89
CA ALA A 197 -1.90 -5.17 -10.82
C ALA A 197 -0.62 -5.91 -10.40
N GLY A 198 -0.65 -7.25 -10.36
CA GLY A 198 0.47 -8.12 -10.01
C GLY A 198 1.67 -7.97 -10.96
N VAL A 199 1.42 -7.82 -12.27
CA VAL A 199 2.49 -7.51 -13.24
C VAL A 199 3.16 -6.17 -12.90
N GLY A 200 2.36 -5.14 -12.57
CA GLY A 200 2.87 -3.84 -12.13
C GLY A 200 3.74 -3.96 -10.89
N THR A 201 3.26 -4.69 -9.87
CA THR A 201 4.00 -4.90 -8.61
C THR A 201 5.31 -5.65 -8.81
N LEU A 202 5.32 -6.70 -9.63
CA LEU A 202 6.55 -7.45 -9.92
C LEU A 202 7.63 -6.54 -10.54
N LEU A 203 7.24 -5.70 -11.50
CA LEU A 203 8.16 -4.76 -12.14
C LEU A 203 8.62 -3.64 -11.19
N THR A 204 7.76 -3.21 -10.25
CA THR A 204 8.18 -2.33 -9.15
C THR A 204 9.27 -3.00 -8.31
N GLY A 205 9.13 -4.29 -8.00
CA GLY A 205 10.14 -5.08 -7.30
C GLY A 205 11.48 -5.10 -8.03
N VAL A 206 11.48 -5.39 -9.35
CA VAL A 206 12.68 -5.37 -10.19
C VAL A 206 13.35 -3.99 -10.19
N ASN A 207 12.54 -2.94 -10.30
CA ASN A 207 13.02 -1.56 -10.38
C ASN A 207 13.72 -1.11 -9.11
N PHE A 208 13.07 -1.24 -7.95
CA PHE A 208 13.67 -0.82 -6.68
C PHE A 208 14.84 -1.71 -6.25
N PHE A 209 14.79 -3.02 -6.51
CA PHE A 209 15.94 -3.89 -6.27
C PHE A 209 17.17 -3.40 -7.04
N THR A 210 17.01 -3.13 -8.34
CA THR A 210 18.10 -2.64 -9.18
C THR A 210 18.59 -1.26 -8.73
N THR A 211 17.65 -0.36 -8.41
CA THR A 211 17.95 1.00 -7.93
C THR A 211 18.81 0.97 -6.66
N ILE A 212 18.40 0.21 -5.64
CA ILE A 212 19.12 0.12 -4.36
C ILE A 212 20.49 -0.56 -4.55
N VAL A 213 20.59 -1.57 -5.41
CA VAL A 213 21.85 -2.29 -5.63
C VAL A 213 22.86 -1.45 -6.41
N LYS A 214 22.42 -0.75 -7.47
CA LYS A 214 23.29 -0.17 -8.50
C LYS A 214 23.40 1.36 -8.51
N MET A 215 22.45 2.10 -7.97
CA MET A 215 22.40 3.57 -8.10
C MET A 215 22.74 4.33 -6.83
N ARG A 216 23.34 3.67 -5.84
CA ARG A 216 23.76 4.32 -4.59
C ARG A 216 24.86 5.35 -4.82
N ALA A 217 24.79 6.42 -4.06
CA ALA A 217 25.84 7.42 -3.96
C ALA A 217 27.19 6.78 -3.56
N PRO A 218 28.32 7.31 -4.08
CA PRO A 218 29.64 6.77 -3.81
C PRO A 218 29.97 6.81 -2.31
N GLY A 219 30.54 5.71 -1.80
CA GLY A 219 30.90 5.54 -0.38
C GLY A 219 29.80 4.92 0.49
N MET A 220 28.59 4.75 -0.04
CA MET A 220 27.47 4.09 0.64
C MET A 220 27.60 2.56 0.55
N THR A 221 28.32 1.97 1.51
CA THR A 221 28.36 0.50 1.66
C THR A 221 27.03 -0.05 2.19
N TRP A 222 26.84 -1.37 2.15
CA TRP A 222 25.61 -2.02 2.62
C TRP A 222 25.25 -1.61 4.06
N MET A 223 26.22 -1.60 4.98
CA MET A 223 26.00 -1.22 6.37
C MET A 223 25.98 0.30 6.61
N LYS A 224 25.79 1.11 5.57
CA LYS A 224 25.56 2.57 5.66
C LYS A 224 24.21 2.99 5.06
N LEU A 225 23.37 2.05 4.64
CA LEU A 225 22.03 2.37 4.14
C LEU A 225 21.09 2.77 5.30
N PRO A 226 20.22 3.77 5.12
CA PRO A 226 19.13 4.02 6.04
C PRO A 226 18.25 2.78 6.23
N VAL A 227 17.61 2.64 7.40
CA VAL A 227 16.84 1.43 7.72
C VAL A 227 15.62 1.31 6.82
N PHE A 228 14.98 2.43 6.47
CA PHE A 228 13.89 2.40 5.49
C PHE A 228 14.34 1.81 4.16
N THR A 229 15.52 2.17 3.66
CA THR A 229 16.06 1.59 2.41
C THR A 229 16.38 0.10 2.54
N TRP A 230 16.90 -0.36 3.69
CA TRP A 230 17.07 -1.80 3.95
C TRP A 230 15.74 -2.56 3.93
N THR A 231 14.71 -2.00 4.58
CA THR A 231 13.38 -2.62 4.58
C THR A 231 12.77 -2.63 3.17
N ALA A 232 12.96 -1.57 2.38
CA ALA A 232 12.56 -1.54 0.98
C ALA A 232 13.29 -2.63 0.17
N LEU A 233 14.59 -2.82 0.37
CA LEU A 233 15.34 -3.90 -0.28
C LEU A 233 14.76 -5.28 0.03
N CYS A 234 14.57 -5.61 1.31
CA CYS A 234 13.98 -6.90 1.71
C CYS A 234 12.58 -7.11 1.12
N THR A 235 11.78 -6.04 1.08
CA THR A 235 10.44 -6.04 0.47
C THR A 235 10.50 -6.33 -1.02
N THR A 236 11.41 -5.69 -1.75
CA THR A 236 11.58 -5.94 -3.19
C THR A 236 12.04 -7.36 -3.49
N VAL A 237 12.91 -7.93 -2.65
CA VAL A 237 13.33 -9.34 -2.78
C VAL A 237 12.15 -10.27 -2.56
N LEU A 238 11.30 -10.02 -1.54
CA LEU A 238 10.08 -10.81 -1.34
C LEU A 238 9.14 -10.71 -2.53
N ILE A 239 8.91 -9.51 -3.07
CA ILE A 239 8.06 -9.30 -4.26
C ILE A 239 8.55 -10.18 -5.41
N LEU A 240 9.86 -10.15 -5.70
CA LEU A 240 10.46 -10.92 -6.78
C LEU A 240 10.28 -12.43 -6.61
N MET A 241 10.27 -12.93 -5.37
CA MET A 241 10.13 -14.36 -5.08
C MET A 241 8.66 -14.82 -4.99
N SER A 242 7.74 -13.98 -4.48
CA SER A 242 6.37 -14.39 -4.16
C SER A 242 5.36 -14.09 -5.27
N PHE A 243 5.46 -12.97 -5.98
CA PHE A 243 4.47 -12.58 -7.01
C PHE A 243 4.38 -13.53 -8.20
N PRO A 244 5.46 -14.20 -8.65
CA PRO A 244 5.33 -15.23 -9.67
C PRO A 244 4.36 -16.36 -9.25
N ILE A 245 4.30 -16.70 -7.96
CA ILE A 245 3.38 -17.73 -7.44
C ILE A 245 1.93 -17.27 -7.62
N LEU A 246 1.59 -16.03 -7.24
CA LEU A 246 0.26 -15.47 -7.45
C LEU A 246 -0.13 -15.47 -8.94
N THR A 247 0.80 -15.00 -9.78
CA THR A 247 0.62 -14.89 -11.25
C THR A 247 0.25 -16.26 -11.85
N VAL A 248 0.97 -17.31 -11.46
CA VAL A 248 0.74 -18.68 -11.95
C VAL A 248 -0.54 -19.26 -11.34
N THR A 249 -0.81 -19.02 -10.06
CA THR A 249 -2.00 -19.54 -9.36
C THR A 249 -3.29 -19.00 -9.98
N LEU A 250 -3.38 -17.68 -10.17
CA LEU A 250 -4.52 -17.05 -10.85
C LEU A 250 -4.54 -17.37 -12.35
N GLY A 251 -3.37 -17.57 -12.97
CA GLY A 251 -3.26 -18.09 -14.33
C GLY A 251 -3.92 -19.45 -14.47
N MET A 252 -3.58 -20.43 -13.61
CA MET A 252 -4.20 -21.75 -13.60
C MET A 252 -5.71 -21.68 -13.33
N LEU A 253 -6.15 -20.84 -12.38
CA LEU A 253 -7.58 -20.65 -12.10
C LEU A 253 -8.32 -20.05 -13.30
N SER A 254 -7.68 -19.14 -14.04
CA SER A 254 -8.23 -18.61 -15.29
C SER A 254 -8.33 -19.71 -16.36
N LEU A 255 -7.35 -20.60 -16.46
CA LEU A 255 -7.41 -21.71 -17.43
C LEU A 255 -8.53 -22.69 -17.10
N ASP A 256 -8.76 -23.00 -15.81
CA ASP A 256 -9.89 -23.81 -15.36
C ASP A 256 -11.22 -23.16 -15.78
N ARG A 257 -11.39 -21.86 -15.50
CA ARG A 257 -12.63 -21.14 -15.81
C ARG A 257 -12.89 -20.88 -17.31
N TYR A 258 -11.86 -20.54 -18.07
CA TYR A 258 -12.01 -20.12 -19.48
C TYR A 258 -11.84 -21.27 -20.48
N LEU A 259 -10.95 -22.22 -20.20
CA LEU A 259 -10.59 -23.29 -21.14
C LEU A 259 -11.03 -24.68 -20.66
N GLY A 260 -11.70 -24.77 -19.51
CA GLY A 260 -12.15 -26.04 -18.95
C GLY A 260 -11.00 -26.96 -18.56
N MET A 261 -9.87 -26.38 -18.13
CA MET A 261 -8.80 -27.16 -17.52
C MET A 261 -9.23 -27.69 -16.14
N HIS A 262 -8.42 -28.57 -15.58
CA HIS A 262 -8.73 -29.32 -14.36
C HIS A 262 -7.60 -29.23 -13.32
N PHE A 263 -7.08 -28.03 -13.06
CA PHE A 263 -6.07 -27.83 -12.03
C PHE A 263 -6.67 -27.97 -10.62
N PHE A 264 -7.79 -27.29 -10.36
CA PHE A 264 -8.41 -27.16 -9.04
C PHE A 264 -9.85 -27.66 -8.98
N THR A 265 -10.37 -28.21 -10.07
CA THR A 265 -11.72 -28.79 -10.13
C THR A 265 -11.85 -30.03 -9.25
N ASN A 266 -13.08 -30.35 -8.82
CA ASN A 266 -13.36 -31.58 -8.06
C ASN A 266 -13.29 -32.84 -8.93
N ASP A 267 -13.58 -32.71 -10.22
CA ASP A 267 -13.60 -33.82 -11.17
C ASP A 267 -12.30 -33.86 -11.99
N ALA A 268 -12.17 -34.92 -12.81
CA ALA A 268 -11.09 -35.09 -13.80
C ALA A 268 -9.65 -35.02 -13.23
N GLY A 269 -9.48 -35.29 -11.94
CA GLY A 269 -8.18 -35.36 -11.28
C GLY A 269 -7.64 -34.03 -10.72
N GLY A 270 -8.44 -32.96 -10.76
CA GLY A 270 -8.09 -31.68 -10.14
C GLY A 270 -7.97 -31.76 -8.61
N ASN A 271 -7.26 -30.80 -8.01
CA ASN A 271 -7.03 -30.76 -6.57
C ASN A 271 -7.21 -29.35 -5.99
N VAL A 272 -8.33 -29.12 -5.30
CA VAL A 272 -8.63 -27.87 -4.60
C VAL A 272 -7.54 -27.49 -3.58
N MET A 273 -6.98 -28.46 -2.86
CA MET A 273 -5.98 -28.18 -1.82
C MET A 273 -4.68 -27.63 -2.41
N LEU A 274 -4.38 -27.93 -3.68
CA LEU A 274 -3.23 -27.35 -4.38
C LEU A 274 -3.36 -25.83 -4.48
N TYR A 275 -4.57 -25.32 -4.79
CA TYR A 275 -4.81 -23.87 -4.84
C TYR A 275 -4.51 -23.22 -3.49
N VAL A 276 -5.05 -23.78 -2.39
CA VAL A 276 -4.86 -23.21 -1.04
C VAL A 276 -3.39 -23.20 -0.65
N ASN A 277 -2.64 -24.26 -0.97
CA ASN A 277 -1.21 -24.29 -0.73
C ASN A 277 -0.46 -23.20 -1.53
N LEU A 278 -0.71 -23.09 -2.84
CA LEU A 278 -0.02 -22.13 -3.71
C LEU A 278 -0.37 -20.67 -3.36
N ILE A 279 -1.66 -20.37 -3.16
CA ILE A 279 -2.09 -19.01 -2.88
C ILE A 279 -1.51 -18.51 -1.56
N TRP A 280 -1.36 -19.36 -0.54
CA TRP A 280 -0.72 -18.94 0.72
C TRP A 280 0.80 -18.89 0.65
N ALA A 281 1.43 -19.71 -0.20
CA ALA A 281 2.86 -19.58 -0.48
C ALA A 281 3.21 -18.20 -1.06
N TRP A 282 2.25 -17.51 -1.70
CA TRP A 282 2.32 -16.07 -1.96
C TRP A 282 1.78 -15.22 -0.79
N GLY A 283 0.61 -15.55 -0.27
CA GLY A 283 -0.19 -14.68 0.59
C GLY A 283 0.44 -14.39 1.95
N HIS A 284 1.25 -15.31 2.48
CA HIS A 284 1.97 -15.03 3.72
C HIS A 284 3.21 -14.14 3.51
N PRO A 285 4.07 -14.36 2.50
CA PRO A 285 5.07 -13.36 2.12
C PRO A 285 4.47 -11.96 1.86
N GLU A 286 3.27 -11.87 1.28
CA GLU A 286 2.59 -10.59 1.02
C GLU A 286 2.35 -9.76 2.28
N VAL A 287 1.93 -10.38 3.38
CA VAL A 287 1.71 -9.61 4.63
C VAL A 287 3.03 -9.05 5.17
N TYR A 288 4.16 -9.70 4.88
CA TYR A 288 5.48 -9.17 5.20
C TYR A 288 5.95 -8.07 4.25
N ILE A 289 5.62 -8.19 2.96
CA ILE A 289 5.83 -7.12 1.97
C ILE A 289 5.20 -5.82 2.46
N LEU A 290 4.02 -5.89 3.07
CA LEU A 290 3.34 -4.71 3.64
C LEU A 290 4.01 -4.19 4.94
N ILE A 291 4.29 -5.06 5.90
CA ILE A 291 4.74 -4.61 7.23
C ILE A 291 6.20 -4.17 7.27
N ILE A 292 7.08 -4.78 6.46
CA ILE A 292 8.52 -4.51 6.51
C ILE A 292 8.83 -3.03 6.18
N PRO A 293 8.28 -2.41 5.13
CA PRO A 293 8.47 -0.98 4.86
C PRO A 293 7.92 -0.09 5.98
N ALA A 294 6.78 -0.45 6.58
CA ALA A 294 6.24 0.29 7.73
C ALA A 294 7.21 0.27 8.92
N PHE A 295 7.87 -0.87 9.18
CA PHE A 295 8.97 -0.93 10.15
C PHE A 295 10.14 0.00 9.80
N GLY A 296 10.44 0.17 8.52
CA GLY A 296 11.40 1.17 8.05
C GLY A 296 10.98 2.57 8.46
N VAL A 297 9.73 2.95 8.17
CA VAL A 297 9.17 4.25 8.54
C VAL A 297 9.28 4.51 10.04
N PHE A 298 8.83 3.56 10.87
CA PHE A 298 8.93 3.69 12.32
C PHE A 298 10.37 3.85 12.82
N SER A 299 11.35 3.25 12.13
CA SER A 299 12.76 3.39 12.49
C SER A 299 13.27 4.81 12.25
N GLU A 300 12.96 5.39 11.09
CA GLU A 300 13.35 6.77 10.75
C GLU A 300 12.64 7.81 11.63
N VAL A 301 11.33 7.62 11.86
CA VAL A 301 10.51 8.49 12.73
C VAL A 301 11.02 8.43 14.17
N THR A 302 11.25 7.23 14.72
CA THR A 302 11.74 7.08 16.10
C THR A 302 13.11 7.73 16.28
N ALA A 303 14.04 7.55 15.35
CA ALA A 303 15.37 8.15 15.42
C ALA A 303 15.33 9.69 15.32
N THR A 304 14.50 10.22 14.41
CA THR A 304 14.35 11.66 14.20
C THR A 304 13.74 12.34 15.42
N PHE A 305 12.56 11.91 15.86
CA PHE A 305 11.84 12.58 16.95
C PHE A 305 12.34 12.22 18.36
N SER A 306 13.22 11.22 18.50
CA SER A 306 13.98 10.99 19.75
C SER A 306 15.32 11.74 19.77
N ARG A 307 15.69 12.41 18.66
CA ARG A 307 16.96 13.13 18.45
C ARG A 307 18.20 12.30 18.79
N LYS A 308 18.19 11.03 18.40
CA LYS A 308 19.24 10.06 18.73
C LYS A 308 19.43 9.09 17.56
N PRO A 309 20.66 8.60 17.29
CA PRO A 309 20.85 7.51 16.34
C PRO A 309 20.06 6.26 16.76
N LEU A 310 19.63 5.49 15.77
CA LEU A 310 18.88 4.26 15.99
C LEU A 310 19.71 3.26 16.82
N PHE A 311 19.14 2.79 17.92
CA PHE A 311 19.76 1.76 18.75
C PHE A 311 19.76 0.42 18.02
N GLY A 312 20.91 -0.27 18.01
CA GLY A 312 21.02 -1.59 17.41
C GLY A 312 20.83 -1.61 15.89
N TYR A 313 21.38 -0.65 15.14
CA TYR A 313 21.25 -0.61 13.68
C TYR A 313 21.58 -1.96 13.00
N SER A 314 22.70 -2.60 13.36
CA SER A 314 23.06 -3.91 12.79
C SER A 314 22.05 -5.01 13.13
N THR A 315 21.56 -5.04 14.38
CA THR A 315 20.55 -6.02 14.80
C THR A 315 19.21 -5.79 14.12
N MET A 316 18.84 -4.52 13.83
CA MET A 316 17.67 -4.18 13.03
C MET A 316 17.76 -4.69 11.59
N VAL A 317 18.92 -4.53 10.95
CA VAL A 317 19.16 -5.02 9.59
C VAL A 317 19.10 -6.55 9.56
N TYR A 318 19.83 -7.24 10.44
CA TYR A 318 19.79 -8.70 10.49
C TYR A 318 18.42 -9.26 10.83
N ALA A 319 17.68 -8.62 11.76
CA ALA A 319 16.30 -9.01 12.06
C ALA A 319 15.41 -8.92 10.82
N THR A 320 15.54 -7.85 10.03
CA THR A 320 14.77 -7.65 8.79
C THR A 320 15.11 -8.72 7.75
N CYS A 321 16.40 -9.03 7.56
CA CYS A 321 16.83 -10.10 6.66
C CYS A 321 16.34 -11.49 7.11
N SER A 322 16.34 -11.77 8.42
CA SER A 322 15.81 -13.02 8.97
C SER A 322 14.31 -13.15 8.70
N ILE A 323 13.53 -12.07 8.88
CA ILE A 323 12.10 -12.06 8.56
C ILE A 323 11.89 -12.35 7.07
N MET A 324 12.67 -11.72 6.19
CA MET A 324 12.59 -11.93 4.74
C MET A 324 12.77 -13.41 4.36
N VAL A 325 13.76 -14.10 4.93
CA VAL A 325 13.97 -15.53 4.66
C VAL A 325 12.86 -16.38 5.27
N LEU A 326 12.50 -16.14 6.53
CA LEU A 326 11.53 -16.95 7.24
C LEU A 326 10.09 -16.79 6.71
N ALA A 327 9.75 -15.62 6.16
CA ALA A 327 8.47 -15.36 5.52
C ALA A 327 8.13 -16.36 4.42
N MET A 328 9.15 -16.94 3.77
CA MET A 328 9.01 -17.92 2.70
C MET A 328 8.85 -19.36 3.18
N VAL A 329 8.84 -19.65 4.50
CA VAL A 329 8.82 -21.03 5.04
C VAL A 329 7.76 -21.26 6.12
N VAL A 330 6.68 -20.48 6.13
CA VAL A 330 5.66 -20.55 7.20
C VAL A 330 4.21 -20.60 6.70
N TRP A 331 3.96 -20.55 5.39
CA TRP A 331 2.62 -20.34 4.83
C TRP A 331 1.56 -21.42 5.19
N VAL A 332 1.98 -22.63 5.56
CA VAL A 332 1.06 -23.72 5.94
C VAL A 332 0.23 -23.39 7.18
N HIS A 333 0.66 -22.47 8.03
CA HIS A 333 -0.13 -22.09 9.20
C HIS A 333 -1.51 -21.49 8.86
N HIS A 334 -1.73 -21.07 7.61
CA HIS A 334 -3.05 -20.57 7.19
C HIS A 334 -4.07 -21.68 6.96
N PHE A 335 -3.65 -22.95 7.03
CA PHE A 335 -4.51 -24.09 6.76
C PHE A 335 -4.13 -25.32 7.60
N PHE A 336 -3.77 -25.13 8.86
CA PHE A 336 -3.55 -26.24 9.81
C PHE A 336 -4.77 -27.16 9.98
N THR A 337 -5.95 -26.69 9.61
CA THR A 337 -7.24 -27.41 9.63
C THR A 337 -7.51 -28.24 8.38
N MET A 338 -6.63 -28.24 7.37
CA MET A 338 -6.83 -28.99 6.12
C MET A 338 -6.32 -30.44 6.16
N GLY A 339 -5.98 -30.96 7.34
CA GLY A 339 -5.68 -32.39 7.53
C GLY A 339 -4.24 -32.81 7.22
N SER A 340 -3.30 -31.87 7.16
CA SER A 340 -1.86 -32.18 7.12
C SER A 340 -1.44 -33.03 8.33
N GLY A 341 -0.42 -33.88 8.14
CA GLY A 341 0.14 -34.71 9.21
C GLY A 341 0.71 -33.89 10.38
N ALA A 342 0.79 -34.52 11.56
CA ALA A 342 1.26 -33.86 12.78
C ALA A 342 2.68 -33.28 12.66
N ASP A 343 3.58 -33.98 11.96
CA ASP A 343 4.96 -33.53 11.75
C ASP A 343 5.01 -32.23 10.93
N VAL A 344 4.20 -32.13 9.88
CA VAL A 344 4.10 -30.92 9.03
C VAL A 344 3.57 -29.76 9.87
N ASN A 345 2.46 -29.95 10.58
CA ASN A 345 1.89 -28.90 11.42
C ASN A 345 2.88 -28.45 12.51
N THR A 346 3.62 -29.38 13.11
CA THR A 346 4.63 -29.06 14.15
C THR A 346 5.80 -28.26 13.58
N PHE A 347 6.32 -28.65 12.42
CA PHE A 347 7.40 -27.91 11.75
C PHE A 347 6.99 -26.46 11.46
N PHE A 348 5.83 -26.27 10.81
CA PHE A 348 5.35 -24.93 10.43
C PHE A 348 4.92 -24.10 11.64
N SER A 349 4.43 -24.74 12.71
CA SER A 349 4.17 -24.09 13.99
C SER A 349 5.45 -23.50 14.59
N ILE A 350 6.51 -24.30 14.72
CA ILE A 350 7.81 -23.85 15.26
C ILE A 350 8.40 -22.74 14.37
N ALA A 351 8.43 -22.95 13.06
CA ALA A 351 8.95 -21.96 12.12
C ALA A 351 8.23 -20.61 12.23
N THR A 352 6.89 -20.62 12.39
CA THR A 352 6.08 -19.41 12.59
C THR A 352 6.40 -18.71 13.90
N MET A 353 6.52 -19.47 15.00
CA MET A 353 6.87 -18.89 16.31
C MET A 353 8.28 -18.28 16.31
N VAL A 354 9.23 -18.85 15.56
CA VAL A 354 10.59 -18.31 15.44
C VAL A 354 10.60 -16.91 14.81
N ILE A 355 9.67 -16.58 13.91
CA ILE A 355 9.58 -15.23 13.30
C ILE A 355 9.24 -14.15 14.33
N ALA A 356 8.61 -14.50 15.45
CA ALA A 356 8.32 -13.55 16.51
C ALA A 356 9.60 -12.95 17.13
N VAL A 357 10.71 -13.69 17.13
CA VAL A 357 11.98 -13.26 17.75
C VAL A 357 12.59 -12.05 17.03
N PRO A 358 12.87 -12.08 15.71
CA PRO A 358 13.33 -10.90 14.98
C PRO A 358 12.42 -9.68 15.16
N THR A 359 11.11 -9.88 15.16
CA THR A 359 10.13 -8.80 15.31
C THR A 359 10.19 -8.18 16.71
N GLY A 360 10.31 -9.01 17.76
CA GLY A 360 10.48 -8.56 19.13
C GLY A 360 11.75 -7.73 19.31
N VAL A 361 12.88 -8.18 18.75
CA VAL A 361 14.15 -7.42 18.77
C VAL A 361 13.96 -6.00 18.22
N LYS A 362 13.18 -5.84 17.15
CA LYS A 362 12.90 -4.52 16.56
C LYS A 362 12.10 -3.61 17.52
N ILE A 363 11.07 -4.14 18.18
CA ILE A 363 10.29 -3.40 19.18
C ILE A 363 11.17 -2.88 20.30
N PHE A 364 12.03 -3.74 20.86
CA PHE A 364 12.98 -3.33 21.90
C PHE A 364 14.00 -2.31 21.41
N ASN A 365 14.53 -2.46 20.20
CA ASN A 365 15.45 -1.48 19.62
C ASN A 365 14.82 -0.09 19.48
N TRP A 366 13.55 0.00 19.05
CA TRP A 366 12.85 1.30 19.02
C TRP A 366 12.66 1.88 20.42
N LEU A 367 12.25 1.07 21.40
CA LEU A 367 12.14 1.51 22.80
C LEU A 367 13.48 2.02 23.36
N PHE A 368 14.59 1.33 23.07
CA PHE A 368 15.93 1.77 23.48
C PHE A 368 16.45 2.96 22.68
N THR A 369 15.93 3.20 21.49
CA THR A 369 16.17 4.45 20.74
C THR A 369 15.48 5.62 21.44
N MET A 370 14.24 5.45 21.88
CA MET A 370 13.52 6.46 22.66
C MET A 370 14.13 6.68 24.05
N TYR A 371 14.67 5.62 24.67
CA TYR A 371 15.31 5.69 25.97
C TYR A 371 16.51 6.64 25.98
N LYS A 372 16.50 7.58 26.93
CA LYS A 372 17.48 8.69 27.05
C LYS A 372 17.54 9.61 25.82
N GLY A 373 16.53 9.57 24.95
CA GLY A 373 16.33 10.57 23.90
C GLY A 373 15.58 11.81 24.42
N ARG A 374 15.36 12.79 23.53
CA ARG A 374 14.44 13.91 23.76
C ARG A 374 13.28 13.76 22.78
N ILE A 375 12.12 13.32 23.29
CA ILE A 375 11.00 12.90 22.46
C ILE A 375 10.10 14.10 22.15
N ASP A 376 10.01 14.45 20.88
CA ASP A 376 9.05 15.44 20.38
C ASP A 376 7.75 14.72 19.96
N PHE A 377 6.66 14.98 20.70
CA PHE A 377 5.34 14.37 20.42
C PHE A 377 4.59 15.11 19.29
N THR A 378 5.12 14.98 18.08
CA THR A 378 4.47 15.34 16.82
C THR A 378 3.59 14.20 16.31
N SER A 379 2.71 14.46 15.35
CA SER A 379 1.77 13.47 14.82
C SER A 379 2.44 12.16 14.37
N PRO A 380 3.58 12.14 13.62
CA PRO A 380 4.30 10.90 13.30
C PRO A 380 4.70 10.07 14.54
N MET A 381 5.08 10.72 15.63
CA MET A 381 5.48 10.03 16.86
C MET A 381 4.27 9.43 17.60
N TYR A 382 3.10 10.08 17.57
CA TYR A 382 1.85 9.50 18.10
C TYR A 382 1.51 8.17 17.41
N TRP A 383 1.52 8.17 16.07
CA TRP A 383 1.30 6.95 15.28
C TRP A 383 2.32 5.86 15.59
N THR A 384 3.59 6.24 15.80
CA THR A 384 4.68 5.31 16.13
C THR A 384 4.51 4.66 17.51
N VAL A 385 4.14 5.44 18.54
CA VAL A 385 3.87 4.89 19.88
C VAL A 385 2.60 4.03 19.86
N GLY A 386 1.54 4.49 19.18
CA GLY A 386 0.32 3.71 19.00
C GLY A 386 0.60 2.37 18.33
N PHE A 387 1.44 2.36 17.30
CA PHE A 387 1.92 1.13 16.66
C PHE A 387 2.58 0.18 17.66
N MET A 388 3.54 0.65 18.47
CA MET A 388 4.26 -0.24 19.40
C MET A 388 3.29 -0.95 20.36
N VAL A 389 2.26 -0.25 20.84
CA VAL A 389 1.25 -0.83 21.73
C VAL A 389 0.33 -1.80 20.99
N THR A 390 -0.28 -1.34 19.90
CA THR A 390 -1.27 -2.13 19.15
C THR A 390 -0.63 -3.36 18.53
N PHE A 391 0.48 -3.19 17.81
CA PHE A 391 1.17 -4.29 17.15
C PHE A 391 1.74 -5.33 18.11
N SER A 392 2.14 -4.95 19.33
CA SER A 392 2.57 -5.93 20.34
C SER A 392 1.42 -6.85 20.77
N ILE A 393 0.20 -6.30 20.94
CA ILE A 393 -1.00 -7.09 21.26
C ILE A 393 -1.38 -7.98 20.07
N GLY A 394 -1.38 -7.43 18.85
CA GLY A 394 -1.61 -8.21 17.64
C GLY A 394 -0.58 -9.33 17.45
N GLY A 395 0.70 -9.05 17.66
CA GLY A 395 1.76 -10.05 17.57
C GLY A 395 1.59 -11.20 18.57
N MET A 396 1.19 -10.88 19.81
CA MET A 396 0.90 -11.88 20.85
C MET A 396 -0.22 -12.84 20.43
N THR A 397 -1.33 -12.32 19.89
CA THR A 397 -2.44 -13.16 19.43
C THR A 397 -2.06 -13.99 18.19
N GLY A 398 -1.15 -13.49 17.36
CA GLY A 398 -0.60 -14.22 16.21
C GLY A 398 0.26 -15.42 16.63
N VAL A 399 1.11 -15.24 17.65
CA VAL A 399 1.90 -16.34 18.22
C VAL A 399 0.99 -17.42 18.81
N MET A 400 -0.13 -17.02 19.44
CA MET A 400 -1.11 -17.98 19.93
C MET A 400 -1.73 -18.81 18.79
N MET A 401 -2.09 -18.18 17.66
CA MET A 401 -2.62 -18.90 16.49
C MET A 401 -1.57 -19.69 15.71
N ALA A 402 -0.28 -19.41 15.91
CA ALA A 402 0.79 -20.25 15.36
C ALA A 402 0.85 -21.65 16.01
N MET A 403 0.12 -21.87 17.10
CA MET A 403 -0.05 -23.17 17.75
C MET A 403 -1.24 -23.91 17.13
N PRO A 404 -1.05 -25.06 16.43
CA PRO A 404 -2.14 -25.77 15.76
C PRO A 404 -3.29 -26.14 16.68
N ALA A 405 -2.99 -26.51 17.94
CA ALA A 405 -4.00 -26.84 18.93
C ALA A 405 -4.93 -25.66 19.27
N ALA A 406 -4.42 -24.43 19.26
CA ALA A 406 -5.24 -23.24 19.44
C ALA A 406 -5.93 -22.86 18.11
N ASP A 407 -5.20 -22.92 16.99
CA ASP A 407 -5.75 -22.61 15.66
C ASP A 407 -6.98 -23.47 15.37
N TRP A 408 -6.98 -24.77 15.66
CA TRP A 408 -8.16 -25.61 15.41
C TRP A 408 -9.46 -25.12 16.07
N ILE A 409 -9.38 -24.32 17.14
CA ILE A 409 -10.54 -23.73 17.82
C ILE A 409 -10.88 -22.36 17.23
N VAL A 410 -9.87 -21.53 16.95
CA VAL A 410 -10.07 -20.12 16.53
C VAL A 410 -9.97 -19.89 15.02
N HIS A 411 -9.65 -20.95 14.26
CA HIS A 411 -9.52 -20.90 12.81
C HIS A 411 -10.82 -20.42 12.18
N ASN A 412 -10.72 -19.37 11.35
CA ASN A 412 -11.86 -18.68 10.73
C ASN A 412 -12.90 -18.08 11.70
N SER A 413 -12.67 -18.06 13.02
CA SER A 413 -13.50 -17.28 13.93
C SER A 413 -13.21 -15.78 13.81
N LEU A 414 -14.01 -14.94 14.47
CA LEU A 414 -13.73 -13.50 14.54
C LEU A 414 -12.42 -13.18 15.26
N PHE A 415 -11.82 -14.14 15.98
CA PHE A 415 -10.50 -13.99 16.61
C PHE A 415 -9.40 -13.80 15.54
N LEU A 416 -9.46 -14.57 14.44
CA LEU A 416 -8.55 -14.43 13.32
C LEU A 416 -8.68 -13.04 12.68
N ILE A 417 -9.90 -12.56 12.49
CA ILE A 417 -10.19 -11.24 11.92
C ILE A 417 -9.65 -10.15 12.85
N ALA A 418 -9.90 -10.26 14.16
CA ALA A 418 -9.39 -9.34 15.17
C ALA A 418 -7.86 -9.27 15.17
N HIS A 419 -7.18 -10.42 15.19
CA HIS A 419 -5.73 -10.49 15.11
C HIS A 419 -5.18 -9.81 13.85
N PHE A 420 -5.67 -10.20 12.68
CA PHE A 420 -5.12 -9.72 11.42
C PHE A 420 -5.35 -8.20 11.25
N HIS A 421 -6.53 -7.70 11.63
CA HIS A 421 -6.78 -6.25 11.62
C HIS A 421 -5.91 -5.52 12.63
N ASN A 422 -5.58 -6.13 13.76
CA ASN A 422 -4.68 -5.55 14.75
C ASN A 422 -3.28 -5.31 14.18
N VAL A 423 -2.70 -6.31 13.51
CA VAL A 423 -1.36 -6.18 12.92
C VAL A 423 -1.35 -5.33 11.64
N ILE A 424 -2.40 -5.37 10.81
CA ILE A 424 -2.46 -4.56 9.59
C ILE A 424 -2.80 -3.10 9.89
N ILE A 425 -3.82 -2.82 10.70
CA ILE A 425 -4.17 -1.42 11.02
C ILE A 425 -3.07 -0.82 11.91
N GLY A 426 -2.72 -1.50 13.00
CA GLY A 426 -1.73 -1.01 13.96
C GLY A 426 -0.31 -0.98 13.40
N GLY A 427 0.04 -1.89 12.50
CA GLY A 427 1.36 -1.95 11.86
C GLY A 427 1.46 -1.19 10.55
N VAL A 428 0.66 -1.58 9.56
CA VAL A 428 0.75 -1.09 8.18
C VAL A 428 0.12 0.29 8.04
N TYR A 429 -1.17 0.43 8.37
CA TYR A 429 -1.88 1.71 8.20
C TYR A 429 -1.26 2.81 9.07
N PHE A 430 -1.02 2.55 10.36
CA PHE A 430 -0.38 3.54 11.25
C PHE A 430 1.01 3.94 10.74
N GLY A 431 1.80 2.99 10.25
CA GLY A 431 3.13 3.27 9.71
C GLY A 431 3.08 4.13 8.45
N TYR A 432 2.13 3.88 7.57
CA TYR A 432 2.00 4.65 6.33
C TYR A 432 1.44 6.05 6.57
N ILE A 433 0.51 6.23 7.51
CA ILE A 433 0.07 7.57 7.92
C ILE A 433 1.19 8.31 8.68
N ALA A 434 1.99 7.63 9.49
CA ALA A 434 3.19 8.21 10.09
C ALA A 434 4.17 8.70 9.01
N GLY A 435 4.42 7.86 8.00
CA GLY A 435 5.28 8.19 6.86
C GLY A 435 4.75 9.34 6.03
N MET A 436 3.44 9.37 5.75
CA MET A 436 2.79 10.49 5.06
C MET A 436 2.99 11.78 5.85
N ASN A 437 2.70 11.81 7.16
CA ASN A 437 2.90 13.02 7.97
C ASN A 437 4.37 13.43 8.06
N TYR A 438 5.29 12.46 8.12
CA TYR A 438 6.72 12.71 8.21
C TYR A 438 7.29 13.30 6.91
N TRP A 439 6.99 12.70 5.75
CA TRP A 439 7.53 13.12 4.45
C TRP A 439 6.60 14.07 3.65
N PHE A 440 5.45 14.48 4.18
CA PHE A 440 4.57 15.45 3.52
C PHE A 440 5.29 16.76 3.12
N PRO A 441 6.10 17.38 3.99
CA PRO A 441 6.84 18.59 3.64
C PRO A 441 7.83 18.34 2.50
N LYS A 442 8.44 17.16 2.44
CA LYS A 442 9.37 16.81 1.37
C LYS A 442 8.66 16.73 0.02
N ALA A 443 7.42 16.25 -0.03
CA ALA A 443 6.66 16.16 -1.28
C ALA A 443 6.07 17.52 -1.73
N PHE A 444 5.62 18.37 -0.80
CA PHE A 444 4.80 19.54 -1.13
C PHE A 444 5.35 20.90 -0.65
N GLY A 445 6.41 20.92 0.16
CA GLY A 445 7.04 22.13 0.70
C GLY A 445 6.32 22.76 1.90
N PHE A 446 5.36 22.07 2.52
CA PHE A 446 4.68 22.53 3.74
C PHE A 446 4.27 21.37 4.65
N LYS A 447 4.12 21.67 5.95
CA LYS A 447 3.73 20.71 7.00
C LYS A 447 2.22 20.49 7.06
N LEU A 448 1.82 19.27 7.43
CA LEU A 448 0.43 18.99 7.76
C LEU A 448 0.03 19.60 9.12
N ASN A 449 -1.26 19.86 9.30
CA ASN A 449 -1.79 20.47 10.52
C ASN A 449 -1.73 19.46 11.67
N GLU A 450 -0.98 19.81 12.72
CA GLU A 450 -0.76 18.93 13.87
C GLU A 450 -2.02 18.68 14.71
N THR A 451 -2.92 19.66 14.84
CA THR A 451 -4.13 19.49 15.64
C THR A 451 -5.07 18.45 15.04
N TRP A 452 -5.32 18.53 13.73
CA TRP A 452 -6.17 17.55 13.05
C TRP A 452 -5.48 16.18 12.89
N GLY A 453 -4.15 16.16 12.75
CA GLY A 453 -3.37 14.92 12.79
C GLY A 453 -3.52 14.16 14.11
N LYS A 454 -3.39 14.86 15.24
CA LYS A 454 -3.60 14.28 16.59
C LYS A 454 -5.05 13.84 16.83
N ARG A 455 -6.03 14.60 16.34
CA ARG A 455 -7.45 14.19 16.40
C ARG A 455 -7.70 12.92 15.61
N SER A 456 -7.17 12.84 14.39
CA SER A 456 -7.26 11.64 13.56
C SER A 456 -6.65 10.44 14.27
N PHE A 457 -5.43 10.60 14.82
CA PHE A 457 -4.76 9.56 15.61
C PHE A 457 -5.64 9.04 16.75
N TRP A 458 -6.18 9.92 17.61
CA TRP A 458 -6.95 9.47 18.78
C TRP A 458 -8.25 8.78 18.39
N CYS A 459 -8.95 9.28 17.36
CA CYS A 459 -10.13 8.60 16.83
C CYS A 459 -9.78 7.21 16.26
N TRP A 460 -8.69 7.09 15.51
CA TRP A 460 -8.23 5.79 15.00
C TRP A 460 -7.80 4.85 16.11
N PHE A 461 -6.98 5.31 17.05
CA PHE A 461 -6.45 4.51 18.14
C PHE A 461 -7.58 3.99 19.04
N VAL A 462 -8.42 4.89 19.56
CA VAL A 462 -9.55 4.50 20.43
C VAL A 462 -10.58 3.69 19.66
N GLY A 463 -10.96 4.16 18.46
CA GLY A 463 -11.93 3.48 17.61
C GLY A 463 -11.49 2.07 17.23
N PHE A 464 -10.21 1.85 16.98
CA PHE A 464 -9.64 0.53 16.71
C PHE A 464 -9.88 -0.44 17.87
N TYR A 465 -9.54 -0.06 19.12
CA TYR A 465 -9.74 -0.95 20.26
C TYR A 465 -11.22 -1.23 20.51
N VAL A 466 -12.08 -0.20 20.41
CA VAL A 466 -13.52 -0.36 20.58
C VAL A 466 -14.13 -1.23 19.46
N ALA A 467 -13.59 -1.16 18.24
CA ALA A 467 -14.08 -1.95 17.11
C ALA A 467 -13.62 -3.42 17.16
N PHE A 468 -12.35 -3.67 17.46
CA PHE A 468 -11.72 -4.98 17.23
C PHE A 468 -11.49 -5.82 18.49
N VAL A 469 -11.41 -5.22 19.68
CA VAL A 469 -11.35 -6.02 20.93
C VAL A 469 -12.60 -6.87 21.14
N PRO A 470 -13.83 -6.38 20.91
CA PRO A 470 -15.02 -7.23 20.97
C PRO A 470 -14.94 -8.45 20.06
N LEU A 471 -14.27 -8.33 18.91
CA LEU A 471 -14.14 -9.44 17.96
C LEU A 471 -13.24 -10.58 18.47
N TYR A 472 -12.25 -10.28 19.33
CA TYR A 472 -11.50 -11.33 20.03
C TYR A 472 -12.42 -12.13 20.96
N ILE A 473 -13.30 -11.45 21.69
CA ILE A 473 -14.26 -12.08 22.61
C ILE A 473 -15.26 -12.93 21.81
N LEU A 474 -15.87 -12.34 20.78
CA LEU A 474 -16.82 -13.03 19.90
C LEU A 474 -16.20 -14.26 19.23
N GLY A 475 -14.94 -14.15 18.79
CA GLY A 475 -14.21 -15.27 18.20
C GLY A 475 -13.97 -16.43 19.17
N LEU A 476 -13.77 -16.14 20.46
CA LEU A 476 -13.66 -17.15 21.51
C LEU A 476 -15.04 -17.72 21.91
N GLN A 477 -16.10 -16.94 21.76
CA GLN A 477 -17.50 -17.37 21.95
C GLN A 477 -18.05 -18.16 20.75
N GLY A 478 -17.23 -18.42 19.71
CA GLY A 478 -17.59 -19.26 18.57
C GLY A 478 -18.22 -18.53 17.38
N MET A 479 -18.25 -17.19 17.39
CA MET A 479 -18.74 -16.43 16.23
C MET A 479 -17.76 -16.57 15.06
N THR A 480 -18.23 -17.14 13.95
CA THR A 480 -17.41 -17.33 12.74
C THR A 480 -17.44 -16.13 11.81
N ARG A 481 -16.44 -16.03 10.93
CA ARG A 481 -16.34 -14.95 9.93
C ARG A 481 -17.41 -15.08 8.84
N ARG A 482 -17.69 -13.96 8.15
CA ARG A 482 -18.51 -13.88 6.92
C ARG A 482 -19.99 -14.26 7.09
N MET A 483 -20.51 -14.31 8.32
CA MET A 483 -21.95 -14.36 8.53
C MET A 483 -22.55 -12.99 8.22
N ASN A 484 -23.73 -12.96 7.61
CA ASN A 484 -24.47 -11.73 7.32
C ASN A 484 -25.69 -11.52 8.25
N HIS A 485 -26.03 -12.51 9.06
CA HIS A 485 -27.08 -12.51 10.09
C HIS A 485 -26.70 -13.48 11.23
N TYR A 486 -27.25 -13.26 12.43
CA TYR A 486 -27.07 -14.16 13.57
C TYR A 486 -28.20 -14.02 14.60
N ASP A 487 -28.46 -15.09 15.35
CA ASP A 487 -29.54 -15.14 16.35
C ASP A 487 -29.04 -15.32 17.80
N ASN A 488 -27.73 -15.40 18.03
CA ASN A 488 -27.17 -15.55 19.37
C ASN A 488 -27.27 -14.23 20.18
N PRO A 489 -28.05 -14.17 21.26
CA PRO A 489 -28.21 -12.95 22.06
C PRO A 489 -26.93 -12.50 22.77
N GLU A 490 -26.02 -13.42 23.09
CA GLU A 490 -24.76 -13.09 23.78
C GLU A 490 -23.78 -12.32 22.89
N TRP A 491 -23.90 -12.48 21.57
CA TRP A 491 -23.03 -11.80 20.60
C TRP A 491 -23.49 -10.37 20.31
N TYR A 492 -24.79 -10.10 20.44
CA TYR A 492 -25.39 -8.83 20.03
C TYR A 492 -24.77 -7.59 20.71
N PRO A 493 -24.55 -7.54 22.04
CA PRO A 493 -23.91 -6.39 22.68
C PRO A 493 -22.51 -6.09 22.12
N TRP A 494 -21.73 -7.14 21.82
CA TRP A 494 -20.37 -6.99 21.32
C TRP A 494 -20.33 -6.47 19.88
N GLU A 495 -21.25 -6.90 19.02
CA GLU A 495 -21.38 -6.36 17.65
C GLU A 495 -21.84 -4.89 17.66
N LEU A 496 -22.71 -4.48 18.60
CA LEU A 496 -23.06 -3.06 18.77
C LEU A 496 -21.85 -2.21 19.20
N VAL A 497 -21.04 -2.70 20.14
CA VAL A 497 -19.80 -2.03 20.54
C VAL A 497 -18.83 -1.95 19.35
N ALA A 498 -18.69 -3.03 18.58
CA ALA A 498 -17.84 -3.06 17.39
C ALA A 498 -18.29 -2.04 16.34
N ALA A 499 -19.60 -1.90 16.11
CA ALA A 499 -20.18 -0.90 15.23
C ALA A 499 -19.94 0.54 15.74
N GLY A 500 -20.06 0.78 17.05
CA GLY A 500 -19.69 2.04 17.68
C GLY A 500 -18.22 2.40 17.47
N GLY A 501 -17.32 1.42 17.61
CA GLY A 501 -15.90 1.58 17.30
C GLY A 501 -15.65 1.96 15.84
N ALA A 502 -16.34 1.30 14.91
CA ALA A 502 -16.26 1.62 13.49
C ALA A 502 -16.71 3.07 13.18
N ALA A 503 -17.75 3.56 13.87
CA ALA A 503 -18.16 4.96 13.76
C ALA A 503 -17.10 5.95 14.27
N ILE A 504 -16.40 5.62 15.36
CA ILE A 504 -15.26 6.43 15.85
C ILE A 504 -14.12 6.45 14.83
N ILE A 505 -13.82 5.31 14.19
CA ILE A 505 -12.83 5.26 13.11
C ILE A 505 -13.26 6.15 11.92
N ALA A 506 -14.56 6.20 11.61
CA ALA A 506 -15.08 7.08 10.57
C ALA A 506 -14.79 8.56 10.86
N LEU A 507 -14.91 8.98 12.13
CA LEU A 507 -14.49 10.31 12.56
C LEU A 507 -12.97 10.51 12.40
N GLY A 508 -12.17 9.47 12.62
CA GLY A 508 -10.72 9.50 12.39
C GLY A 508 -10.35 9.71 10.93
N VAL A 509 -11.03 9.01 10.01
CA VAL A 509 -10.92 9.22 8.55
C VAL A 509 -11.34 10.64 8.17
N ALA A 510 -12.46 11.13 8.70
CA ALA A 510 -12.91 12.49 8.46
C ALA A 510 -11.89 13.53 8.96
N CYS A 511 -11.32 13.33 10.15
CA CYS A 511 -10.25 14.19 10.67
C CYS A 511 -9.00 14.18 9.76
N GLN A 512 -8.65 13.04 9.18
CA GLN A 512 -7.52 12.92 8.24
C GLN A 512 -7.75 13.73 6.97
N LEU A 513 -8.99 13.72 6.44
CA LEU A 513 -9.38 14.57 5.30
C LEU A 513 -9.34 16.05 5.65
N VAL A 514 -9.89 16.42 6.80
CA VAL A 514 -9.87 17.80 7.27
C VAL A 514 -8.42 18.26 7.46
N GLN A 515 -7.53 17.41 7.99
CA GLN A 515 -6.09 17.70 8.08
C GLN A 515 -5.50 18.07 6.73
N ILE A 516 -5.72 17.24 5.70
CA ILE A 516 -5.21 17.49 4.34
C ILE A 516 -5.79 18.80 3.79
N TYR A 517 -7.11 19.01 3.93
CA TYR A 517 -7.79 20.19 3.43
C TYR A 517 -7.27 21.49 4.07
N VAL A 518 -7.22 21.56 5.41
CA VAL A 518 -6.79 22.78 6.10
C VAL A 518 -5.31 23.07 5.81
N SER A 519 -4.48 22.04 5.67
CA SER A 519 -3.07 22.20 5.30
C SER A 519 -2.88 22.73 3.89
N ILE A 520 -3.67 22.26 2.91
CA ILE A 520 -3.60 22.78 1.54
C ILE A 520 -4.11 24.22 1.47
N ARG A 521 -5.17 24.56 2.21
CA ARG A 521 -5.72 25.91 2.31
C ARG A 521 -4.70 26.89 2.89
N ASP A 522 -4.03 26.48 3.97
CA ASP A 522 -3.12 27.32 4.76
C ASP A 522 -1.64 27.11 4.38
N ARG A 523 -1.37 26.53 3.21
CA ARG A 523 -0.02 26.15 2.76
C ARG A 523 0.97 27.31 2.61
N ASN A 524 0.45 28.53 2.39
CA ASN A 524 1.27 29.72 2.17
C ASN A 524 1.61 30.46 3.47
N LEU A 525 1.10 30.02 4.62
CA LEU A 525 1.44 30.61 5.90
C LEU A 525 2.92 30.36 6.23
N PRO A 526 3.68 31.37 6.69
CA PRO A 526 5.11 31.26 6.96
C PRO A 526 5.47 30.07 7.89
N GLU A 527 4.67 29.83 8.93
CA GLU A 527 4.89 28.77 9.92
C GLU A 527 4.74 27.34 9.38
N ASN A 528 3.99 27.18 8.28
CA ASN A 528 3.70 25.89 7.67
C ASN A 528 4.72 25.52 6.59
N ARG A 529 5.35 26.49 5.94
CA ARG A 529 6.29 26.26 4.85
C ARG A 529 7.60 25.67 5.36
N ASP A 530 8.14 24.74 4.60
CA ASP A 530 9.50 24.24 4.78
C ASP A 530 10.42 24.97 3.78
N LEU A 531 11.19 25.94 4.28
CA LEU A 531 12.15 26.70 3.48
C LEU A 531 13.57 26.14 3.55
N THR A 532 13.86 25.29 4.54
CA THR A 532 15.20 24.74 4.78
C THR A 532 15.42 23.41 4.10
N GLY A 533 14.35 22.68 3.77
CA GLY A 533 14.43 21.30 3.31
C GLY A 533 14.52 20.28 4.45
N ASP A 534 14.66 20.74 5.70
CA ASP A 534 14.78 19.93 6.92
C ASP A 534 13.88 20.49 8.03
N PRO A 535 12.56 20.20 8.01
CA PRO A 535 11.60 20.78 8.95
C PRO A 535 11.60 20.08 10.31
N TRP A 536 12.32 18.96 10.44
CA TRP A 536 12.29 18.08 11.62
C TRP A 536 13.65 17.90 12.28
N GLY A 537 14.72 18.45 11.70
CA GLY A 537 16.09 18.13 12.13
C GLY A 537 16.48 16.69 11.78
N GLY A 538 16.02 16.18 10.63
CA GLY A 538 16.24 14.83 10.12
C GLY A 538 17.71 14.42 10.00
N ARG A 539 17.95 13.11 9.87
CA ARG A 539 19.31 12.53 9.94
C ARG A 539 19.87 12.09 8.58
N THR A 540 18.98 11.80 7.64
CA THR A 540 19.21 11.15 6.35
C THR A 540 19.22 12.13 5.18
N LEU A 541 19.65 11.67 3.99
CA LEU A 541 19.97 12.54 2.84
C LEU A 541 18.78 13.23 2.20
N GLU A 542 17.57 12.70 2.33
CA GLU A 542 16.37 13.33 1.77
C GLU A 542 16.11 14.71 2.35
N TRP A 543 16.59 14.97 3.56
CA TRP A 543 16.49 16.25 4.26
C TRP A 543 17.65 17.22 3.90
N ALA A 544 18.60 16.78 3.08
CA ALA A 544 19.77 17.58 2.72
C ALA A 544 19.52 18.56 1.55
N ILE A 545 18.39 18.40 0.85
CA ILE A 545 17.97 19.18 -0.32
C ILE A 545 16.64 19.89 -0.05
N SER A 546 16.25 20.78 -0.96
CA SER A 546 15.03 21.58 -0.87
C SER A 546 13.74 20.75 -0.70
N SER A 547 12.68 21.43 -0.25
CA SER A 547 11.33 20.90 -0.14
C SER A 547 10.35 21.82 -0.88
N PRO A 548 9.73 21.38 -1.99
CA PRO A 548 9.96 20.11 -2.68
C PRO A 548 11.33 20.04 -3.39
N PRO A 549 11.91 18.83 -3.59
CA PRO A 549 13.14 18.64 -4.35
C PRO A 549 13.03 19.06 -5.82
N PRO A 550 14.14 19.49 -6.46
CA PRO A 550 14.17 19.70 -7.91
C PRO A 550 14.00 18.37 -8.66
N ALA A 551 13.72 18.45 -9.97
CA ALA A 551 13.45 17.27 -10.80
C ALA A 551 14.59 16.23 -10.74
N TYR A 552 15.84 16.69 -10.66
CA TYR A 552 17.06 15.89 -10.62
C TYR A 552 17.50 15.45 -9.21
N ASN A 553 16.75 15.81 -8.16
CA ASN A 553 17.08 15.62 -6.73
C ASN A 553 18.37 16.34 -6.28
N PHE A 554 19.54 15.81 -6.64
CA PHE A 554 20.84 16.31 -6.23
C PHE A 554 21.60 16.90 -7.42
N ALA A 555 21.94 18.18 -7.34
CA ALA A 555 22.76 18.85 -8.35
C ALA A 555 24.13 18.16 -8.46
N VAL A 556 24.75 17.89 -7.30
CA VAL A 556 25.97 17.08 -7.18
C VAL A 556 25.69 15.88 -6.28
N ILE A 557 26.08 14.69 -6.76
CA ILE A 557 25.87 13.45 -6.01
C ILE A 557 26.68 13.48 -4.69
N PRO A 558 26.03 13.25 -3.53
CA PRO A 558 26.71 13.32 -2.24
C PRO A 558 27.75 12.21 -2.09
N LYS A 559 28.82 12.48 -1.32
CA LYS A 559 29.82 11.47 -0.97
C LYS A 559 29.56 10.96 0.45
N ILE A 560 29.31 9.66 0.57
CA ILE A 560 28.85 9.07 1.83
C ILE A 560 30.02 8.50 2.63
N TYR A 561 30.18 8.96 3.87
CA TYR A 561 31.26 8.52 4.74
C TYR A 561 30.78 7.87 6.05
N GLY A 562 29.55 8.15 6.51
CA GLY A 562 28.92 7.52 7.68
C GLY A 562 27.48 7.06 7.43
N LEU A 563 26.86 6.44 8.45
CA LEU A 563 25.45 6.02 8.40
C LEU A 563 24.52 7.26 8.29
N ASP A 564 24.63 8.19 9.23
CA ASP A 564 23.90 9.46 9.23
C ASP A 564 24.78 10.58 8.67
N THR A 565 25.17 10.48 7.40
CA THR A 565 26.12 11.45 6.78
C THR A 565 25.59 12.89 6.87
N PHE A 566 24.31 13.13 6.57
CA PHE A 566 23.71 14.47 6.66
C PHE A 566 23.74 15.02 8.10
N HIS A 567 23.46 14.19 9.11
CA HIS A 567 23.57 14.63 10.50
C HIS A 567 25.00 15.01 10.89
N MET A 568 26.00 14.23 10.47
CA MET A 568 27.41 14.54 10.72
C MET A 568 27.85 15.84 10.03
N GLU A 569 27.33 16.12 8.84
CA GLU A 569 27.58 17.40 8.15
C GLU A 569 27.00 18.58 8.94
N LYS A 570 25.78 18.45 9.48
CA LYS A 570 25.18 19.48 10.34
C LYS A 570 26.02 19.76 11.57
N GLU A 571 26.52 18.73 12.26
CA GLU A 571 27.38 18.89 13.44
C GLU A 571 28.73 19.55 13.14
N ARG A 572 29.27 19.35 11.93
CA ARG A 572 30.56 19.91 11.50
C ARG A 572 30.46 21.35 10.96
N GLY A 573 29.25 21.90 10.85
CA GLY A 573 29.01 23.17 10.17
C GLY A 573 29.03 22.99 8.66
N ARG A 574 27.95 22.42 8.12
CA ARG A 574 27.79 22.11 6.69
C ARG A 574 28.09 23.34 5.84
N ASP A 575 29.15 23.25 5.03
CA ASP A 575 29.43 24.25 4.02
C ASP A 575 28.42 24.08 2.89
N THR A 576 27.41 24.95 2.89
CA THR A 576 26.46 25.08 1.79
C THR A 576 26.95 26.08 0.73
N ALA A 577 28.11 26.71 0.97
CA ALA A 577 28.63 27.76 0.12
C ALA A 577 29.42 27.22 -1.08
N HIS A 578 29.24 27.97 -2.16
CA HIS A 578 29.75 27.84 -3.52
C HIS A 578 31.17 27.25 -3.67
N GLY A 579 31.32 26.36 -4.66
CA GLY A 579 32.63 25.84 -5.09
C GLY A 579 32.58 24.50 -5.82
N GLN A 580 31.43 23.81 -5.82
CA GLN A 580 31.28 22.57 -6.58
C GLN A 580 31.01 22.88 -8.05
N THR A 581 31.79 22.25 -8.94
CA THR A 581 31.60 22.40 -10.38
C THR A 581 30.27 21.79 -10.79
N LEU A 582 29.29 22.63 -11.11
CA LEU A 582 28.02 22.20 -11.67
C LEU A 582 28.20 21.76 -13.12
N ALA A 583 27.46 20.74 -13.51
CA ALA A 583 27.53 20.15 -14.84
C ALA A 583 26.11 19.87 -15.36
N PRO A 584 25.90 19.83 -16.68
CA PRO A 584 24.62 19.45 -17.24
C PRO A 584 24.16 18.08 -16.71
N ILE A 585 22.88 17.97 -16.36
CA ILE A 585 22.33 16.75 -15.75
C ILE A 585 21.49 15.99 -16.78
N HIS A 586 21.91 14.77 -17.10
CA HIS A 586 21.11 13.86 -17.92
C HIS A 586 19.87 13.37 -17.14
N MET A 587 18.69 13.53 -17.74
CA MET A 587 17.40 13.15 -17.17
C MET A 587 16.50 12.47 -18.21
N PRO A 588 15.64 11.52 -17.80
CA PRO A 588 14.69 10.88 -18.70
C PRO A 588 13.55 11.83 -19.09
N LYS A 589 13.06 11.74 -20.34
CA LYS A 589 11.89 12.49 -20.81
C LYS A 589 10.59 11.83 -20.37
N ASN A 590 9.57 12.66 -20.17
CA ASN A 590 8.19 12.23 -20.01
C ASN A 590 7.70 11.46 -21.25
N THR A 591 6.79 10.52 -21.03
CA THR A 591 6.26 9.64 -22.10
C THR A 591 4.81 9.28 -21.88
N ALA A 592 4.03 9.33 -22.96
CA ALA A 592 2.63 8.91 -22.97
C ALA A 592 2.46 7.38 -23.10
N ALA A 593 3.53 6.65 -23.35
CA ALA A 593 3.46 5.20 -23.57
C ALA A 593 2.86 4.45 -22.35
N GLY A 594 3.15 4.88 -21.13
CA GLY A 594 2.56 4.29 -19.91
C GLY A 594 1.04 4.43 -19.88
N VAL A 595 0.53 5.63 -20.21
CA VAL A 595 -0.91 5.92 -20.28
C VAL A 595 -1.60 5.05 -21.33
N PHE A 596 -1.04 4.98 -22.55
CA PHE A 596 -1.63 4.22 -23.64
C PHE A 596 -1.62 2.72 -23.38
N ILE A 597 -0.52 2.18 -22.85
CA ILE A 597 -0.48 0.77 -22.42
C ILE A 597 -1.53 0.54 -21.34
N GLY A 598 -1.65 1.42 -20.34
CA GLY A 598 -2.73 1.36 -19.36
C GLY A 598 -4.12 1.32 -20.01
N ALA A 599 -4.42 2.23 -20.92
CA ALA A 599 -5.72 2.26 -21.61
C ALA A 599 -6.01 0.97 -22.39
N PHE A 600 -5.04 0.43 -23.12
CA PHE A 600 -5.22 -0.83 -23.85
C PHE A 600 -5.30 -2.05 -22.92
N THR A 601 -4.57 -2.06 -21.81
CA THR A 601 -4.69 -3.09 -20.77
C THR A 601 -6.05 -3.06 -20.10
N PHE A 602 -6.62 -1.88 -19.88
CA PHE A 602 -8.00 -1.74 -19.39
C PHE A 602 -9.01 -2.33 -20.37
N ILE A 603 -8.88 -2.00 -21.66
CA ILE A 603 -9.73 -2.56 -22.73
C ILE A 603 -9.61 -4.10 -22.74
N PHE A 604 -8.39 -4.63 -22.68
CA PHE A 604 -8.14 -6.07 -22.62
C PHE A 604 -8.80 -6.72 -21.40
N GLY A 605 -8.54 -6.21 -20.19
CA GLY A 605 -9.06 -6.78 -18.95
C GLY A 605 -10.59 -6.76 -18.90
N PHE A 606 -11.21 -5.62 -19.25
CA PHE A 606 -12.67 -5.51 -19.32
C PHE A 606 -13.26 -6.46 -20.37
N ALA A 607 -12.65 -6.52 -21.56
CA ALA A 607 -13.09 -7.40 -22.63
C ALA A 607 -12.98 -8.88 -22.24
N ALA A 608 -11.92 -9.28 -21.55
CA ALA A 608 -11.71 -10.64 -21.10
C ALA A 608 -12.80 -11.07 -20.08
N VAL A 609 -13.07 -10.23 -19.07
CA VAL A 609 -14.15 -10.44 -18.09
C VAL A 609 -15.50 -10.69 -18.77
N TRP A 610 -15.80 -9.94 -19.82
CA TRP A 610 -17.07 -10.00 -20.53
C TRP A 610 -17.08 -10.91 -21.77
N TYR A 611 -16.00 -11.67 -22.00
CA TYR A 611 -15.87 -12.61 -23.13
C TYR A 611 -16.03 -11.91 -24.51
N ILE A 612 -15.54 -10.68 -24.62
CA ILE A 612 -15.56 -9.86 -25.85
C ILE A 612 -14.22 -10.07 -26.58
N TRP A 613 -14.03 -11.25 -27.17
CA TRP A 613 -12.72 -11.70 -27.64
C TRP A 613 -12.05 -10.83 -28.69
N TRP A 614 -12.82 -10.26 -29.64
CA TRP A 614 -12.26 -9.35 -30.65
C TRP A 614 -11.69 -8.09 -30.00
N LEU A 615 -12.34 -7.57 -28.94
CA LEU A 615 -11.91 -6.38 -28.23
C LEU A 615 -10.71 -6.69 -27.33
N ALA A 616 -10.68 -7.88 -26.71
CA ALA A 616 -9.51 -8.36 -25.98
C ALA A 616 -8.28 -8.47 -26.90
N GLY A 617 -8.46 -9.01 -28.12
CA GLY A 617 -7.42 -9.06 -29.15
C GLY A 617 -6.93 -7.67 -29.57
N LEU A 618 -7.83 -6.70 -29.76
CA LEU A 618 -7.46 -5.31 -30.04
C LEU A 618 -6.70 -4.65 -28.88
N GLY A 619 -7.11 -4.91 -27.63
CA GLY A 619 -6.39 -4.45 -26.45
C GLY A 619 -4.95 -4.97 -26.43
N LEU A 620 -4.75 -6.28 -26.61
CA LEU A 620 -3.41 -6.88 -26.68
C LEU A 620 -2.57 -6.31 -27.83
N LEU A 621 -3.17 -6.16 -29.02
CA LEU A 621 -2.49 -5.57 -30.17
C LEU A 621 -2.07 -4.12 -29.87
N GLY A 622 -2.94 -3.33 -29.23
CA GLY A 622 -2.64 -1.95 -28.83
C GLY A 622 -1.48 -1.86 -27.84
N ILE A 623 -1.41 -2.78 -26.86
CA ILE A 623 -0.26 -2.88 -25.94
C ILE A 623 1.02 -3.17 -26.73
N LEU A 624 1.01 -4.19 -27.59
CA LEU A 624 2.18 -4.60 -28.38
C LEU A 624 2.66 -3.50 -29.32
N VAL A 625 1.75 -2.87 -30.06
CA VAL A 625 2.07 -1.76 -30.97
C VAL A 625 2.66 -0.58 -30.20
N THR A 626 2.05 -0.20 -29.07
CA THR A 626 2.58 0.90 -28.24
C THR A 626 3.98 0.58 -27.72
N TRP A 627 4.24 -0.67 -27.33
CA TRP A 627 5.56 -1.11 -26.90
C TRP A 627 6.58 -1.06 -28.04
N ILE A 628 6.25 -1.57 -29.23
CA ILE A 628 7.12 -1.53 -30.42
C ILE A 628 7.43 -0.08 -30.82
N LEU A 629 6.44 0.80 -30.81
CA LEU A 629 6.66 2.23 -31.10
C LEU A 629 7.55 2.89 -30.05
N ARG A 630 7.40 2.52 -28.77
CA ARG A 630 8.26 3.03 -27.70
C ARG A 630 9.69 2.53 -27.84
N SER A 631 9.90 1.26 -28.21
CA SER A 631 11.25 0.71 -28.38
C SER A 631 11.98 1.27 -29.61
N ALA A 632 11.23 1.70 -30.63
CA ALA A 632 11.78 2.38 -31.80
C ALA A 632 12.13 3.86 -31.55
N ASN A 633 11.58 4.50 -30.52
CA ASN A 633 11.86 5.91 -30.22
C ASN A 633 13.21 6.06 -29.51
N GLN A 634 14.14 6.79 -30.14
CA GLN A 634 15.46 7.12 -29.59
C GLN A 634 15.50 8.43 -28.80
N ASP A 635 14.50 9.30 -28.96
CA ASP A 635 14.43 10.57 -28.23
C ASP A 635 13.77 10.37 -26.85
N ILE A 636 14.55 9.86 -25.90
CA ILE A 636 14.05 9.37 -24.61
C ILE A 636 14.58 10.12 -23.39
N ASP A 637 15.54 11.02 -23.59
CA ASP A 637 16.25 11.73 -22.54
C ASP A 637 16.58 13.16 -22.96
N TYR A 638 16.99 13.97 -22.00
CA TYR A 638 17.41 15.35 -22.18
C TYR A 638 18.49 15.72 -21.17
N TYR A 639 19.13 16.86 -21.39
CA TYR A 639 20.04 17.45 -20.42
C TYR A 639 19.43 18.70 -19.82
N VAL A 640 19.37 18.76 -18.49
CA VAL A 640 19.11 19.99 -17.75
C VAL A 640 20.36 20.87 -17.85
N PRO A 641 20.27 22.10 -18.38
CA PRO A 641 21.42 22.97 -18.56
C PRO A 641 21.95 23.48 -17.22
N VAL A 642 23.26 23.78 -17.16
CA VAL A 642 23.93 24.26 -15.93
C VAL A 642 23.26 25.52 -15.38
N SER A 643 22.81 26.44 -16.26
CA SER A 643 22.14 27.68 -15.86
C SER A 643 20.84 27.44 -15.08
N GLU A 644 20.11 26.35 -15.38
CA GLU A 644 18.88 26.00 -14.66
C GLU A 644 19.23 25.40 -13.29
N VAL A 645 20.25 24.55 -13.23
CA VAL A 645 20.77 24.00 -11.96
C VAL A 645 21.30 25.12 -11.06
N GLU A 646 22.06 26.07 -11.60
CA GLU A 646 22.55 27.25 -10.87
C GLU A 646 21.39 28.07 -10.30
N HIS A 647 20.35 28.32 -11.11
CA HIS A 647 19.17 29.05 -10.68
C HIS A 647 18.46 28.34 -9.51
N ASP A 648 18.22 27.04 -9.61
CA ASP A 648 17.55 26.25 -8.57
C ASP A 648 18.33 26.25 -7.26
N GLU A 649 19.66 26.07 -7.33
CA GLU A 649 20.54 26.10 -6.15
C GLU A 649 20.64 27.51 -5.54
N GLU A 650 20.68 28.57 -6.35
CA GLU A 650 20.65 29.96 -5.87
C GLU A 650 19.32 30.32 -5.18
N VAL A 651 18.18 29.83 -5.71
CA VAL A 651 16.87 30.00 -5.06
C VAL A 651 16.85 29.27 -3.71
N TYR A 652 17.34 28.03 -3.66
CA TYR A 652 17.41 27.27 -2.42
C TYR A 652 18.33 27.92 -1.38
N SER A 653 19.54 28.33 -1.75
CA SER A 653 20.47 29.01 -0.84
C SER A 653 19.90 30.32 -0.29
N ARG A 654 19.13 31.08 -1.10
CA ARG A 654 18.43 32.28 -0.62
C ARG A 654 17.35 31.94 0.40
N HIS A 655 16.55 30.90 0.17
CA HIS A 655 15.54 30.44 1.13
C HIS A 655 16.17 29.96 2.43
N LEU A 656 17.28 29.21 2.34
CA LEU A 656 18.00 28.71 3.50
C LEU A 656 18.60 29.86 4.32
N ALA A 657 19.24 30.84 3.68
CA ALA A 657 19.78 32.02 4.35
C ALA A 657 18.68 32.87 5.00
N ALA A 658 17.53 33.03 4.34
CA ALA A 658 16.38 33.73 4.91
C ALA A 658 15.79 33.01 6.14
N ALA A 659 15.73 31.67 6.10
CA ALA A 659 15.27 30.87 7.24
C ALA A 659 16.24 30.94 8.42
N GLN A 660 17.55 30.82 8.16
CA GLN A 660 18.59 30.94 9.19
C GLN A 660 18.67 32.34 9.81
N ALA A 661 18.33 33.39 9.06
CA ALA A 661 18.28 34.76 9.59
C ALA A 661 17.02 35.04 10.43
N ALA A 662 15.98 34.20 10.32
CA ALA A 662 14.73 34.34 11.07
C ALA A 662 14.72 33.54 12.39
N GLU A 663 15.59 32.52 12.51
CA GLU A 663 15.89 31.78 13.75
C GLU A 663 16.87 32.56 14.64
#